data_AF-A0AAD9QH50-F1
#
_entry.id   AF-A0AAD9QH50-F1
#
_cell.length_a   1.000
_cell.length_b   1.000
_cell.length_c   1.000
_cell.angle_alpha   90.00
_cell.angle_beta   90.00
_cell.angle_gamma   90.00
#
_symmetry.space_group_name_H-M   'P 1'
#
loop_
_entity.id
_entity.type
_entity.pdbx_description
1 polymer ?
#
loop_
_entity_poly.entity_id
_entity_poly.type
_entity_poly.pdbx_seq_one_letter_code
_entity_poly.pdbx_strand_id
1 'polypeptide(L)'
;MLLLIKASFLAFALILCGGSKANVAHPMLFFSEKDIPVLHHRAITTHAEIAIRISDATRKMKENPEKYLPPTQWEIFSRAWNERYGNDLSALAFYCVLYPDDIQARELAILFMDRLENLRNWRVNSSMHDDVPVAHTLAGMATAYDFLYPHLNDAQRTRFLAKIAAVTKELYERSFNRRLWWGISYIQNHVVTNYVAVLTGALVVAKHQIVEAEKWASRAHLMLSRNLELWSIVVDGSINEGVAYGTYTSRSVTQYVFLASRHFRVDFTHNPWLNEHFWFMYYTILPGFQESVGIGDSNRNWFYGPESQLVFLDNYVMRNGMGNWLAKQIREHRGLKSQYTQASSHSNCMLHTEFLFYNASIKERALPNPTLPRLHVFSDWGVVTYGGGAVISRRNNMRHPRLGGQTFLSFKCGVLHGRAINSVARGKRFRSWLRGWRSFNPGHEQPDQGSFVFAPNGVPFITETFYAYKYTWLNNALVFGPSANSECFSPYEGQVGECYRWFNFKKTSSWRAEGEIITASNDDHMVFVSGEMSQWYRTELGLLSVYRNLVMLTPNVLLVVDHIERKQTGRVLAMSSFFHNVDHPFALKTSDLGDTYAFISVDGFLHEVHWLNIESGTNNFVEVGQFATGYKSIRTNFINITTQLGPRVTRTAYLFLGPGEKVDVPQVIASREHGLKLLLTINDIKYVVSIATKHDSPYLRYNFLGFCGFCKVQIGDKKVVRFGLDTVLADERSKSTISSEAYLSVIWKFLGSLFFIFCISVSVFLFCLQLRSRVVGLTMLKVILGSAILLWLVLTLSINFDFCRGKHCLIAKPKEILNENRENNLEPFGDLPFVLYTSLPLAGNEIVHYIFKNASDFFNVAFPDSKNKFMDPCTIYTRLLPPNEMSHVRTTLRALAKDSKNSRKALPSVRLGDPGWSMKLPWIRKVLGSRMRAIVVVRDPRAWVNSHLREMHTDGRLRDAVYEAIDAITSVKCATKNISYFEPEFQEIQRRVIDFVNAKKGDILAVLSYLWATHLSAVHRVNYHLPTESIHYVNFEDLIKKPRKTVERMFRFIGVPLSPTVEHRILTAVRSGQFTLSASRREVLDDRTSTAWKTELSRDEAQRIVDICGPVMQRFRYDISV
;
A
#
# COMPACT_ATOMS: atom_id res chain seq x y z
N MET A 1 9.65 -5.05 27.05
CA MET A 1 9.84 -6.37 26.40
C MET A 1 10.67 -7.33 27.25
N LEU A 2 11.94 -7.07 27.60
CA LEU A 2 12.74 -7.96 28.47
C LEU A 2 12.10 -8.24 29.86
N LEU A 3 11.39 -7.27 30.44
CA LEU A 3 10.63 -7.43 31.68
C LEU A 3 9.34 -8.25 31.50
N LEU A 4 8.64 -8.07 30.38
CA LEU A 4 7.46 -8.86 30.01
C LEU A 4 7.85 -10.31 29.69
N ILE A 5 8.98 -10.50 29.00
CA ILE A 5 9.60 -11.80 28.75
C ILE A 5 9.87 -12.49 30.10
N LYS A 6 10.57 -11.82 31.04
CA LYS A 6 10.80 -12.37 32.40
C LYS A 6 9.53 -12.65 33.20
N ALA A 7 8.49 -11.81 33.08
CA ALA A 7 7.23 -11.97 33.81
C ALA A 7 6.38 -13.14 33.28
N SER A 8 6.29 -13.29 31.96
CA SER A 8 5.67 -14.46 31.31
C SER A 8 6.42 -15.75 31.68
N PHE A 9 7.75 -15.69 31.81
CA PHE A 9 8.57 -16.82 32.27
C PHE A 9 8.32 -17.21 33.73
N LEU A 10 8.14 -16.24 34.65
CA LEU A 10 7.80 -16.56 36.05
C LEU A 10 6.43 -17.24 36.14
N ALA A 11 5.45 -16.79 35.35
CA ALA A 11 4.13 -17.40 35.30
C ALA A 11 4.16 -18.82 34.69
N PHE A 12 4.99 -19.07 33.67
CA PHE A 12 5.15 -20.40 33.07
C PHE A 12 5.85 -21.38 34.03
N ALA A 13 6.90 -20.93 34.74
CA ALA A 13 7.59 -21.73 35.74
C ALA A 13 6.70 -22.09 36.94
N LEU A 14 5.82 -21.17 37.38
CA LEU A 14 4.90 -21.41 38.49
C LEU A 14 3.77 -22.41 38.16
N ILE A 15 3.39 -22.55 36.89
CA ILE A 15 2.35 -23.51 36.46
C ILE A 15 2.91 -24.95 36.36
N LEU A 16 4.22 -25.12 36.18
CA LEU A 16 4.88 -26.43 36.02
C LEU A 16 5.48 -26.99 37.32
N CYS A 17 5.70 -26.16 38.35
CA CYS A 17 6.25 -26.59 39.64
C CYS A 17 5.23 -27.24 40.61
N GLY A 18 4.00 -27.53 40.17
CA GLY A 18 3.03 -28.31 40.94
C GLY A 18 3.32 -29.80 40.84
N GLY A 19 4.09 -30.34 41.78
CA GLY A 19 4.53 -31.73 41.81
C GLY A 19 3.42 -32.78 41.99
N SER A 20 3.25 -33.62 40.98
CA SER A 20 3.04 -35.08 41.05
C SER A 20 3.42 -35.65 39.66
N LYS A 21 3.53 -36.97 39.45
CA LYS A 21 3.70 -37.57 38.11
C LYS A 21 2.49 -37.24 37.23
N ALA A 22 2.45 -36.03 36.69
CA ALA A 22 1.39 -35.56 35.81
C ALA A 22 1.51 -36.30 34.49
N ASN A 23 0.44 -37.01 34.08
CA ASN A 23 0.34 -37.59 32.75
C ASN A 23 0.71 -36.53 31.71
N VAL A 24 1.71 -36.84 30.87
CA VAL A 24 2.14 -35.93 29.81
C VAL A 24 1.04 -35.87 28.76
N ALA A 25 0.19 -34.84 28.85
CA ALA A 25 -0.96 -34.70 27.97
C ALA A 25 -0.54 -34.28 26.55
N HIS A 26 -0.86 -35.12 25.58
CA HIS A 26 -0.74 -34.90 24.13
C HIS A 26 -2.06 -35.28 23.44
N PRO A 27 -2.42 -34.67 22.30
CA PRO A 27 -1.70 -33.60 21.59
C PRO A 27 -1.74 -32.27 22.35
N MET A 28 -0.78 -31.38 22.09
CA MET A 28 -0.74 -30.05 22.72
C MET A 28 -0.25 -28.91 21.80
N LEU A 29 0.43 -29.21 20.68
CA LEU A 29 1.02 -28.19 19.80
C LEU A 29 -0.05 -27.25 19.28
N PHE A 30 -1.03 -27.78 18.55
CA PHE A 30 -2.06 -26.99 17.89
C PHE A 30 -3.43 -27.06 18.57
N PHE A 31 -3.74 -28.20 19.16
CA PHE A 31 -4.99 -28.50 19.84
C PHE A 31 -4.71 -29.43 21.02
N SER A 32 -5.70 -29.62 21.88
CA SER A 32 -5.66 -30.57 22.99
C SER A 32 -6.49 -31.81 22.68
N GLU A 33 -6.32 -32.87 23.46
CA GLU A 33 -7.16 -34.08 23.36
C GLU A 33 -8.67 -33.77 23.41
N LYS A 34 -9.07 -32.77 24.20
CA LYS A 34 -10.47 -32.33 24.34
C LYS A 34 -11.05 -31.74 23.06
N ASP A 35 -10.21 -31.28 22.15
CA ASP A 35 -10.63 -30.67 20.88
C ASP A 35 -10.90 -31.74 19.79
N ILE A 36 -10.39 -32.97 19.95
CA ILE A 36 -10.47 -34.03 18.93
C ILE A 36 -11.92 -34.32 18.48
N PRO A 37 -12.91 -34.50 19.38
CA PRO A 37 -14.30 -34.72 18.95
C PRO A 37 -14.86 -33.58 18.09
N VAL A 38 -14.45 -32.34 18.36
CA VAL A 38 -14.84 -31.17 17.56
C VAL A 38 -14.17 -31.21 16.18
N LEU A 39 -12.91 -31.65 16.11
CA LEU A 39 -12.20 -31.83 14.82
C LEU A 39 -12.87 -32.91 13.96
N HIS A 40 -13.27 -34.05 14.55
CA HIS A 40 -14.03 -35.10 13.86
C HIS A 40 -15.35 -34.55 13.30
N HIS A 41 -16.11 -33.86 14.13
CA HIS A 41 -17.38 -33.27 13.69
C HIS A 41 -17.16 -32.25 12.56
N ARG A 42 -16.13 -31.41 12.64
CA ARG A 42 -15.78 -30.45 11.59
C ARG A 42 -15.40 -31.14 10.28
N ALA A 43 -14.66 -32.24 10.34
CA ALA A 43 -14.20 -32.98 9.17
C ALA A 43 -15.35 -33.55 8.32
N ILE A 44 -16.49 -33.88 8.94
CA ILE A 44 -17.68 -34.37 8.21
C ILE A 44 -18.72 -33.26 7.93
N THR A 45 -18.50 -32.04 8.43
CA THR A 45 -19.43 -30.91 8.25
C THR A 45 -18.74 -29.74 7.56
N THR A 46 -18.29 -28.76 8.35
CA THR A 46 -17.87 -27.44 7.91
C THR A 46 -16.49 -27.42 7.24
N HIS A 47 -15.66 -28.44 7.45
CA HIS A 47 -14.29 -28.54 6.92
C HIS A 47 -14.14 -29.71 5.94
N ALA A 48 -15.25 -30.30 5.46
CA ALA A 48 -15.26 -31.52 4.67
C ALA A 48 -14.36 -31.44 3.42
N GLU A 49 -14.38 -30.32 2.70
CA GLU A 49 -13.56 -30.14 1.51
C GLU A 49 -12.05 -30.20 1.80
N ILE A 50 -11.61 -29.66 2.94
CA ILE A 50 -10.22 -29.72 3.38
C ILE A 50 -9.88 -31.14 3.87
N ALA A 51 -10.81 -31.78 4.60
CA ALA A 51 -10.65 -33.16 5.07
C ALA A 51 -10.51 -34.17 3.91
N ILE A 52 -11.25 -33.97 2.81
CA ILE A 52 -11.14 -34.80 1.60
C ILE A 52 -9.73 -34.68 1.00
N ARG A 53 -9.16 -33.47 0.92
CA ARG A 53 -7.78 -33.29 0.42
C ARG A 53 -6.73 -34.00 1.27
N ILE A 54 -6.89 -33.96 2.60
CA ILE A 54 -6.04 -34.70 3.54
C ILE A 54 -6.17 -36.22 3.32
N SER A 55 -7.41 -36.68 3.09
CA SER A 55 -7.73 -38.08 2.81
C SER A 55 -7.14 -38.54 1.49
N ASP A 56 -7.22 -37.74 0.43
CA ASP A 56 -6.63 -38.02 -0.88
C ASP A 56 -5.11 -38.08 -0.85
N ALA A 57 -4.46 -37.19 -0.09
CA ALA A 57 -3.03 -37.24 0.12
C ALA A 57 -2.62 -38.56 0.80
N THR A 58 -3.33 -38.94 1.86
CA THR A 58 -3.07 -40.17 2.62
C THR A 58 -3.35 -41.42 1.79
N ARG A 59 -4.46 -41.44 1.03
CA ARG A 59 -4.79 -42.53 0.12
C ARG A 59 -3.68 -42.78 -0.90
N LYS A 60 -3.14 -41.74 -1.54
CA LYS A 60 -1.99 -41.86 -2.47
C LYS A 60 -0.74 -42.42 -1.79
N MET A 61 -0.50 -42.07 -0.52
CA MET A 61 0.61 -42.62 0.26
C MET A 61 0.39 -44.12 0.57
N LYS A 62 -0.84 -44.52 0.92
CA LYS A 62 -1.18 -45.93 1.17
C LYS A 62 -1.15 -46.79 -0.10
N GLU A 63 -1.59 -46.24 -1.24
CA GLU A 63 -1.55 -46.92 -2.54
C GLU A 63 -0.12 -47.18 -3.04
N ASN A 64 0.86 -46.36 -2.63
CA ASN A 64 2.26 -46.54 -3.02
C ASN A 64 3.25 -46.14 -1.90
N PRO A 65 3.34 -46.91 -0.80
CA PRO A 65 4.09 -46.49 0.40
C PRO A 65 5.56 -46.20 0.16
N GLU A 66 6.27 -47.06 -0.58
CA GLU A 66 7.73 -46.92 -0.81
C GLU A 66 8.11 -45.66 -1.60
N LYS A 67 7.20 -45.11 -2.40
CA LYS A 67 7.42 -43.83 -3.09
C LYS A 67 7.48 -42.63 -2.13
N TYR A 68 6.78 -42.71 -1.00
CA TYR A 68 6.63 -41.60 -0.05
C TYR A 68 7.45 -41.79 1.21
N LEU A 69 7.68 -43.04 1.64
CA LEU A 69 8.48 -43.34 2.81
C LEU A 69 9.93 -42.86 2.63
N PRO A 70 10.58 -42.36 3.70
CA PRO A 70 12.00 -42.06 3.66
C PRO A 70 12.80 -43.33 3.32
N PRO A 71 13.85 -43.23 2.50
CA PRO A 71 14.80 -44.32 2.34
C PRO A 71 15.45 -44.67 3.69
N THR A 72 15.72 -45.96 3.91
CA THR A 72 16.39 -46.44 5.14
C THR A 72 17.87 -46.08 5.17
N GLN A 73 18.51 -45.98 4.00
CA GLN A 73 19.91 -45.57 3.86
C GLN A 73 20.03 -44.05 3.71
N TRP A 74 20.90 -43.45 4.53
CA TRP A 74 21.13 -42.00 4.47
C TRP A 74 21.66 -41.54 3.13
N GLU A 75 22.50 -42.34 2.48
CA GLU A 75 23.10 -42.06 1.19
C GLU A 75 22.04 -41.91 0.09
N ILE A 76 20.88 -42.55 0.23
CA ILE A 76 19.75 -42.40 -0.70
C ILE A 76 18.89 -41.21 -0.28
N PHE A 77 18.56 -41.13 1.02
CA PHE A 77 17.77 -40.05 1.60
C PHE A 77 18.38 -38.64 1.35
N SER A 78 19.71 -38.54 1.33
CA SER A 78 20.45 -37.28 1.25
C SER A 78 20.90 -36.89 -0.16
N ARG A 79 20.60 -37.70 -1.20
CA ARG A 79 21.00 -37.44 -2.61
C ARG A 79 20.38 -36.18 -3.20
N ALA A 80 19.19 -35.81 -2.75
CA ALA A 80 18.43 -34.68 -3.27
C ALA A 80 17.75 -33.93 -2.13
N TRP A 81 17.21 -32.74 -2.45
CA TRP A 81 16.44 -31.95 -1.49
C TRP A 81 15.24 -32.75 -0.95
N ASN A 82 15.23 -32.99 0.35
CA ASN A 82 14.41 -34.03 0.99
C ASN A 82 13.34 -33.48 1.94
N GLU A 83 12.96 -32.20 1.78
CA GLU A 83 11.92 -31.54 2.61
C GLU A 83 10.55 -32.22 2.57
N ARG A 84 10.29 -32.99 1.50
CA ARG A 84 9.06 -33.74 1.28
C ARG A 84 8.71 -34.65 2.46
N TYR A 85 9.70 -35.31 3.06
CA TYR A 85 9.43 -36.35 4.06
C TYR A 85 8.77 -35.77 5.32
N GLY A 86 9.25 -34.65 5.84
CA GLY A 86 8.59 -33.96 6.95
C GLY A 86 7.22 -33.38 6.55
N ASN A 87 7.09 -32.89 5.32
CA ASN A 87 5.85 -32.30 4.81
C ASN A 87 4.72 -33.33 4.69
N ASP A 88 5.00 -34.49 4.09
CA ASP A 88 4.04 -35.57 3.89
C ASP A 88 3.64 -36.20 5.24
N LEU A 89 4.62 -36.39 6.14
CA LEU A 89 4.38 -36.93 7.49
C LEU A 89 3.38 -36.07 8.29
N SER A 90 3.45 -34.73 8.18
CA SER A 90 2.53 -33.84 8.91
C SER A 90 1.07 -34.03 8.47
N ALA A 91 0.84 -34.20 7.16
CA ALA A 91 -0.49 -34.45 6.62
C ALA A 91 -1.02 -35.83 7.01
N LEU A 92 -0.16 -36.86 6.92
CA LEU A 92 -0.51 -38.24 7.27
C LEU A 92 -0.82 -38.38 8.77
N ALA A 93 -0.02 -37.77 9.64
CA ALA A 93 -0.26 -37.79 11.08
C ALA A 93 -1.58 -37.08 11.43
N PHE A 94 -1.89 -35.96 10.78
CA PHE A 94 -3.16 -35.28 11.01
C PHE A 94 -4.36 -36.06 10.47
N TYR A 95 -4.22 -36.77 9.35
CA TYR A 95 -5.24 -37.71 8.88
C TYR A 95 -5.56 -38.76 9.95
N CYS A 96 -4.54 -39.34 10.59
CA CYS A 96 -4.74 -40.34 11.65
C CYS A 96 -5.46 -39.76 12.88
N VAL A 97 -5.34 -38.46 13.15
CA VAL A 97 -6.15 -37.77 14.17
C VAL A 97 -7.61 -37.69 13.74
N LEU A 98 -7.88 -37.35 12.47
CA LEU A 98 -9.24 -37.23 11.95
C LEU A 98 -9.95 -38.58 11.79
N TYR A 99 -9.21 -39.64 11.47
CA TYR A 99 -9.74 -40.97 11.18
C TYR A 99 -8.96 -42.05 11.96
N PRO A 100 -9.17 -42.14 13.29
CA PRO A 100 -8.38 -43.02 14.17
C PRO A 100 -8.59 -44.52 13.89
N ASP A 101 -9.68 -44.89 13.23
CA ASP A 101 -10.02 -46.28 12.91
C ASP A 101 -9.22 -46.84 11.71
N ASP A 102 -8.55 -45.98 10.93
CA ASP A 102 -7.70 -46.39 9.81
C ASP A 102 -6.33 -46.87 10.30
N ILE A 103 -6.29 -48.13 10.77
CA ILE A 103 -5.09 -48.76 11.33
C ILE A 103 -3.93 -48.74 10.32
N GLN A 104 -4.21 -48.98 9.04
CA GLN A 104 -3.19 -49.01 8.00
C GLN A 104 -2.51 -47.64 7.81
N ALA A 105 -3.28 -46.55 7.83
CA ALA A 105 -2.71 -45.20 7.78
C ALA A 105 -1.82 -44.92 9.01
N ARG A 106 -2.27 -45.36 10.19
CA ARG A 106 -1.52 -45.19 11.44
C ARG A 106 -0.21 -45.97 11.45
N GLU A 107 -0.23 -47.24 11.04
CA GLU A 107 0.98 -48.06 10.90
C GLU A 107 1.95 -47.46 9.89
N LEU A 108 1.45 -46.95 8.76
CA LEU A 108 2.26 -46.25 7.78
C LEU A 108 2.92 -44.99 8.37
N ALA A 109 2.18 -44.19 9.16
CA ALA A 109 2.70 -42.99 9.82
C ALA A 109 3.82 -43.33 10.82
N ILE A 110 3.62 -44.38 11.62
CA ILE A 110 4.61 -44.88 12.57
C ILE A 110 5.86 -45.40 11.85
N LEU A 111 5.70 -46.17 10.77
CA LEU A 111 6.82 -46.63 9.94
C LEU A 111 7.61 -45.46 9.34
N PHE A 112 6.92 -44.40 8.92
CA PHE A 112 7.53 -43.16 8.44
C PHE A 112 8.43 -42.53 9.51
N MET A 113 7.90 -42.41 10.74
CA MET A 113 8.65 -41.90 11.90
C MET A 113 9.85 -42.80 12.25
N ASP A 114 9.67 -44.12 12.24
CA ASP A 114 10.75 -45.08 12.49
C ASP A 114 11.88 -44.96 11.45
N ARG A 115 11.56 -44.80 10.16
CA ARG A 115 12.59 -44.60 9.13
C ARG A 115 13.35 -43.28 9.33
N LEU A 116 12.65 -42.19 9.66
CA LEU A 116 13.30 -40.92 9.94
C LEU A 116 14.20 -40.98 11.17
N GLU A 117 13.75 -41.61 12.26
CA GLU A 117 14.52 -41.69 13.49
C GLU A 117 15.83 -42.46 13.31
N ASN A 118 15.78 -43.59 12.59
CA ASN A 118 16.93 -44.46 12.32
C ASN A 118 17.99 -43.82 11.40
N LEU A 119 17.65 -42.77 10.65
CA LEU A 119 18.62 -42.06 9.81
C LEU A 119 19.65 -41.32 10.67
N ARG A 120 20.95 -41.52 10.39
CA ARG A 120 22.04 -40.84 11.13
C ARG A 120 21.95 -39.31 11.12
N ASN A 121 21.39 -38.72 10.06
CA ASN A 121 21.31 -37.27 9.85
C ASN A 121 20.15 -36.96 8.89
N TRP A 122 19.55 -35.77 8.98
CA TRP A 122 18.49 -35.34 8.07
C TRP A 122 18.94 -34.35 6.99
N ARG A 123 20.25 -34.03 6.94
CA ARG A 123 20.81 -33.13 5.92
C ARG A 123 20.92 -33.78 4.54
N VAL A 124 20.95 -32.91 3.54
CA VAL A 124 21.26 -33.24 2.15
C VAL A 124 22.78 -33.24 1.97
N ASN A 125 23.32 -34.27 1.32
CA ASN A 125 24.76 -34.50 1.19
C ASN A 125 25.45 -33.36 0.42
N SER A 126 24.76 -32.79 -0.59
CA SER A 126 25.29 -31.69 -1.40
C SER A 126 25.42 -30.36 -0.64
N SER A 127 24.86 -30.23 0.57
CA SER A 127 24.99 -29.03 1.39
C SER A 127 24.80 -29.31 2.89
N MET A 128 25.91 -29.58 3.58
CA MET A 128 25.93 -29.77 5.04
C MET A 128 25.82 -28.46 5.85
N HIS A 129 25.86 -27.32 5.16
CA HIS A 129 25.69 -25.99 5.75
C HIS A 129 24.25 -25.48 5.69
N ASP A 130 23.37 -26.14 4.95
CA ASP A 130 21.95 -25.78 4.88
C ASP A 130 21.12 -26.66 5.81
N ASP A 131 20.44 -26.02 6.74
CA ASP A 131 19.66 -26.68 7.78
C ASP A 131 18.15 -26.69 7.47
N VAL A 132 17.70 -26.10 6.36
CA VAL A 132 16.27 -26.12 5.98
C VAL A 132 15.72 -27.54 5.81
N PRO A 133 16.42 -28.50 5.17
CA PRO A 133 15.88 -29.86 5.06
C PRO A 133 15.72 -30.55 6.43
N VAL A 134 16.63 -30.25 7.36
CA VAL A 134 16.54 -30.70 8.76
C VAL A 134 15.34 -30.06 9.45
N ALA A 135 15.13 -28.76 9.26
CA ALA A 135 14.01 -28.03 9.85
C ALA A 135 12.66 -28.58 9.38
N HIS A 136 12.51 -28.92 8.10
CA HIS A 136 11.32 -29.59 7.57
C HIS A 136 11.07 -30.94 8.24
N THR A 137 12.10 -31.77 8.31
CA THR A 137 12.01 -33.10 8.91
C THR A 137 11.70 -33.01 10.41
N LEU A 138 12.35 -32.09 11.13
CA LEU A 138 12.11 -31.85 12.55
C LEU A 138 10.68 -31.36 12.82
N ALA A 139 10.21 -30.37 12.05
CA ALA A 139 8.85 -29.85 12.21
C ALA A 139 7.80 -30.95 11.98
N GLY A 140 7.98 -31.78 10.94
CA GLY A 140 7.09 -32.91 10.66
C GLY A 140 7.15 -34.00 11.73
N MET A 141 8.36 -34.41 12.14
CA MET A 141 8.57 -35.44 13.16
C MET A 141 8.01 -35.02 14.53
N ALA A 142 8.24 -33.77 14.95
CA ALA A 142 7.72 -33.25 16.21
C ALA A 142 6.18 -33.10 16.19
N THR A 143 5.61 -32.68 15.05
CA THR A 143 4.15 -32.58 14.88
C THR A 143 3.50 -33.96 14.89
N ALA A 144 4.07 -34.94 14.18
CA ALA A 144 3.56 -36.31 14.17
C ALA A 144 3.69 -36.98 15.54
N TYR A 145 4.80 -36.76 16.25
CA TYR A 145 4.97 -37.23 17.62
C TYR A 145 3.88 -36.68 18.54
N ASP A 146 3.59 -35.38 18.49
CA ASP A 146 2.52 -34.77 19.29
C ASP A 146 1.14 -35.34 18.95
N PHE A 147 0.83 -35.50 17.67
CA PHE A 147 -0.48 -35.98 17.20
C PHE A 147 -0.71 -37.47 17.49
N LEU A 148 0.33 -38.29 17.34
CA LEU A 148 0.22 -39.74 17.45
C LEU A 148 0.65 -40.28 18.82
N TYR A 149 1.10 -39.43 19.75
CA TYR A 149 1.58 -39.82 21.07
C TYR A 149 0.71 -40.87 21.79
N PRO A 150 -0.64 -40.76 21.79
CA PRO A 150 -1.50 -41.75 22.45
C PRO A 150 -1.41 -43.16 21.84
N HIS A 151 -1.00 -43.27 20.57
CA HIS A 151 -0.91 -44.51 19.83
C HIS A 151 0.51 -45.11 19.75
N LEU A 152 1.51 -44.39 20.25
CA LEU A 152 2.89 -44.89 20.31
C LEU A 152 3.10 -45.75 21.56
N ASN A 153 3.89 -46.82 21.42
CA ASN A 153 4.37 -47.57 22.58
C ASN A 153 5.52 -46.83 23.30
N ASP A 154 5.88 -47.26 24.51
CA ASP A 154 6.86 -46.56 25.33
C ASP A 154 8.27 -46.54 24.73
N ALA A 155 8.66 -47.58 23.98
CA ALA A 155 9.93 -47.62 23.26
C ALA A 155 9.97 -46.60 22.11
N GLN A 156 8.88 -46.50 21.33
CA GLN A 156 8.72 -45.50 20.27
C GLN A 156 8.71 -44.09 20.84
N ARG A 157 7.94 -43.84 21.92
CA ARG A 157 7.92 -42.53 22.61
C ARG A 157 9.31 -42.10 23.02
N THR A 158 10.06 -42.99 23.67
CA THR A 158 11.41 -42.72 24.15
C THR A 158 12.38 -42.43 23.00
N ARG A 159 12.42 -43.30 21.98
CA ARG A 159 13.32 -43.16 20.83
C ARG A 159 13.04 -41.89 20.02
N PHE A 160 11.77 -41.66 19.67
CA PHE A 160 11.37 -40.51 18.87
C PHE A 160 11.60 -39.19 19.61
N LEU A 161 11.29 -39.13 20.91
CA LEU A 161 11.57 -37.95 21.73
C LEU A 161 13.08 -37.67 21.82
N ALA A 162 13.91 -38.69 22.02
CA ALA A 162 15.36 -38.55 22.07
C ALA A 162 15.90 -37.98 20.75
N LYS A 163 15.39 -38.45 19.61
CA LYS A 163 15.76 -37.93 18.29
C LYS A 163 15.35 -36.47 18.12
N ILE A 164 14.11 -36.12 18.46
CA ILE A 164 13.60 -34.74 18.38
C ILE A 164 14.45 -33.82 19.26
N ALA A 165 14.77 -34.23 20.49
CA ALA A 165 15.61 -33.47 21.40
C ALA A 165 17.02 -33.27 20.85
N ALA A 166 17.66 -34.32 20.34
CA ALA A 166 19.01 -34.25 19.77
C ALA A 166 19.09 -33.28 18.58
N VAL A 167 18.16 -33.39 17.63
CA VAL A 167 18.15 -32.52 16.43
C VAL A 167 17.77 -31.08 16.80
N THR A 168 16.83 -30.89 17.72
CA THR A 168 16.45 -29.54 18.20
C THR A 168 17.64 -28.85 18.86
N LYS A 169 18.36 -29.56 19.75
CA LYS A 169 19.59 -29.07 20.39
C LYS A 169 20.64 -28.70 19.35
N GLU A 170 20.85 -29.56 18.34
CA GLU A 170 21.83 -29.31 17.29
C GLU A 170 21.51 -28.02 16.51
N LEU A 171 20.27 -27.82 16.08
CA LEU A 171 19.86 -26.60 15.38
C LEU A 171 19.96 -25.36 16.28
N TYR A 172 19.61 -25.49 17.57
CA TYR A 172 19.81 -24.43 18.55
C TYR A 172 21.28 -24.00 18.66
N GLU A 173 22.20 -24.94 18.82
CA GLU A 173 23.65 -24.68 18.92
C GLU A 173 24.20 -24.08 17.62
N ARG A 174 23.81 -24.65 16.48
CA ARG A 174 24.18 -24.14 15.14
C ARG A 174 23.68 -22.72 14.90
N SER A 175 22.57 -22.32 15.50
CA SER A 175 22.05 -20.95 15.42
C SER A 175 22.99 -19.88 16.00
N PHE A 176 24.03 -20.27 16.75
CA PHE A 176 25.09 -19.39 17.26
C PHE A 176 26.38 -19.45 16.43
N ASN A 177 26.50 -20.44 15.54
CA ASN A 177 27.69 -20.60 14.71
C ASN A 177 27.75 -19.48 13.67
N ARG A 178 28.72 -18.57 13.81
CA ARG A 178 28.91 -17.43 12.90
C ARG A 178 29.26 -17.82 11.46
N ARG A 179 29.66 -19.07 11.21
CA ARG A 179 29.88 -19.60 9.86
C ARG A 179 28.56 -19.90 9.14
N LEU A 180 27.45 -20.05 9.87
CA LEU A 180 26.11 -20.26 9.33
C LEU A 180 25.37 -18.92 9.32
N TRP A 181 24.93 -18.49 8.13
CA TRP A 181 24.34 -17.17 7.94
C TRP A 181 22.90 -17.06 8.48
N TRP A 182 22.15 -18.17 8.51
CA TRP A 182 20.72 -18.18 8.85
C TRP A 182 20.46 -17.82 10.33
N GLY A 183 21.44 -17.95 11.22
CA GLY A 183 21.26 -17.58 12.63
C GLY A 183 21.09 -16.07 12.88
N ILE A 184 21.40 -15.21 11.89
CA ILE A 184 21.42 -13.74 12.04
C ILE A 184 20.93 -12.95 10.82
N SER A 185 20.51 -13.61 9.74
CA SER A 185 20.03 -12.97 8.51
C SER A 185 18.52 -12.76 8.58
N TYR A 186 18.09 -11.76 9.35
CA TYR A 186 16.68 -11.52 9.61
C TYR A 186 15.86 -11.39 8.31
N ILE A 187 14.56 -11.67 8.46
CA ILE A 187 13.45 -11.70 7.51
C ILE A 187 13.59 -12.66 6.32
N GLN A 188 14.70 -13.38 6.22
CA GLN A 188 14.96 -14.35 5.16
C GLN A 188 14.26 -15.70 5.45
N ASN A 189 13.77 -16.38 4.41
CA ASN A 189 12.95 -17.59 4.55
C ASN A 189 13.58 -18.76 5.35
N HIS A 190 14.88 -19.02 5.24
CA HIS A 190 15.59 -20.08 6.00
C HIS A 190 15.56 -19.78 7.50
N VAL A 191 15.65 -18.50 7.89
CA VAL A 191 15.72 -18.09 9.29
C VAL A 191 14.43 -18.41 10.01
N VAL A 192 13.30 -17.99 9.43
CA VAL A 192 11.99 -18.24 10.02
C VAL A 192 11.67 -19.73 10.00
N THR A 193 11.98 -20.43 8.90
CA THR A 193 11.78 -21.88 8.78
C THR A 193 12.51 -22.65 9.86
N ASN A 194 13.82 -22.37 10.03
CA ASN A 194 14.65 -23.10 10.99
C ASN A 194 14.24 -22.79 12.43
N TYR A 195 13.97 -21.54 12.78
CA TYR A 195 13.57 -21.20 14.14
C TYR A 195 12.18 -21.71 14.51
N VAL A 196 11.24 -21.82 13.57
CA VAL A 196 9.94 -22.45 13.85
C VAL A 196 10.08 -23.94 14.08
N ALA A 197 10.97 -24.63 13.35
CA ALA A 197 11.27 -26.03 13.62
C ALA A 197 11.92 -26.22 15.01
N VAL A 198 12.87 -25.36 15.37
CA VAL A 198 13.48 -25.35 16.72
C VAL A 198 12.41 -25.11 17.79
N LEU A 199 11.51 -24.14 17.59
CA LEU A 199 10.42 -23.87 18.53
C LEU A 199 9.49 -25.07 18.68
N THR A 200 9.09 -25.68 17.57
CA THR A 200 8.17 -26.84 17.57
C THR A 200 8.77 -28.02 18.32
N GLY A 201 10.02 -28.38 18.00
CA GLY A 201 10.74 -29.44 18.71
C GLY A 201 10.96 -29.12 20.19
N ALA A 202 11.30 -27.87 20.52
CA ALA A 202 11.52 -27.45 21.89
C ALA A 202 10.24 -27.48 22.75
N LEU A 203 9.08 -27.11 22.19
CA LEU A 203 7.79 -27.21 22.88
C LEU A 203 7.44 -28.66 23.22
N VAL A 204 7.63 -29.58 22.26
CA VAL A 204 7.41 -31.03 22.48
C VAL A 204 8.35 -31.55 23.57
N VAL A 205 9.64 -31.22 23.51
CA VAL A 205 10.64 -31.72 24.47
C VAL A 205 10.43 -31.14 25.87
N ALA A 206 10.10 -29.84 25.97
CA ALA A 206 9.82 -29.19 27.25
C ALA A 206 8.59 -29.78 27.95
N LYS A 207 7.60 -30.26 27.20
CA LYS A 207 6.42 -30.94 27.73
C LYS A 207 6.76 -32.21 28.55
N HIS A 208 7.90 -32.83 28.25
CA HIS A 208 8.46 -33.97 28.98
C HIS A 208 9.44 -33.57 30.09
N GLN A 209 9.40 -32.32 30.58
CA GLN A 209 10.19 -31.81 31.72
C GLN A 209 11.72 -31.83 31.51
N ILE A 210 12.17 -31.78 30.25
CA ILE A 210 13.59 -31.62 29.91
C ILE A 210 13.91 -30.11 29.89
N VAL A 211 14.54 -29.62 30.97
CA VAL A 211 14.75 -28.19 31.26
C VAL A 211 15.55 -27.47 30.18
N GLU A 212 16.49 -28.14 29.50
CA GLU A 212 17.27 -27.54 28.42
C GLU A 212 16.40 -27.03 27.27
N ALA A 213 15.26 -27.66 27.02
CA ALA A 213 14.37 -27.30 25.91
C ALA A 213 13.76 -25.90 26.07
N GLU A 214 13.61 -25.40 27.30
CA GLU A 214 13.14 -24.02 27.55
C GLU A 214 14.12 -22.98 26.99
N LYS A 215 15.43 -23.27 27.04
CA LYS A 215 16.47 -22.39 26.46
C LYS A 215 16.36 -22.35 24.94
N TRP A 216 16.06 -23.49 24.32
CA TRP A 216 15.89 -23.61 22.87
C TRP A 216 14.64 -22.85 22.40
N ALA A 217 13.51 -23.04 23.10
CA ALA A 217 12.27 -22.31 22.84
C ALA A 217 12.45 -20.79 23.00
N SER A 218 13.15 -20.37 24.06
CA SER A 218 13.45 -18.95 24.32
C SER A 218 14.26 -18.31 23.20
N ARG A 219 15.28 -19.01 22.69
CA ARG A 219 16.11 -18.54 21.58
C ARG A 219 15.29 -18.42 20.29
N ALA A 220 14.47 -19.42 19.98
CA ALA A 220 13.61 -19.39 18.80
C ALA A 220 12.58 -18.25 18.89
N HIS A 221 11.89 -18.10 20.02
CA HIS A 221 10.94 -17.02 20.24
C HIS A 221 11.59 -15.64 20.13
N LEU A 222 12.79 -15.44 20.70
CA LEU A 222 13.52 -14.17 20.58
C LEU A 222 13.83 -13.83 19.11
N MET A 223 14.25 -14.81 18.33
CA MET A 223 14.63 -14.57 16.95
C MET A 223 13.39 -14.32 16.07
N LEU A 224 12.33 -15.11 16.22
CA LEU A 224 11.09 -14.95 15.47
C LEU A 224 10.37 -13.62 15.81
N SER A 225 10.33 -13.22 17.09
CA SER A 225 9.77 -11.92 17.49
C SER A 225 10.52 -10.73 16.89
N ARG A 226 11.86 -10.80 16.80
CA ARG A 226 12.66 -9.77 16.10
C ARG A 226 12.36 -9.68 14.62
N ASN A 227 12.05 -10.80 13.97
CA ASN A 227 11.62 -10.80 12.57
C ASN A 227 10.27 -10.06 12.42
N LEU A 228 9.29 -10.35 13.29
CA LEU A 228 8.02 -9.62 13.32
C LEU A 228 8.17 -8.12 13.64
N GLU A 229 9.13 -7.76 14.50
CA GLU A 229 9.47 -6.35 14.78
C GLU A 229 10.05 -5.64 13.55
N LEU A 230 10.82 -6.34 12.71
CA LEU A 230 11.31 -5.78 11.45
C LEU A 230 10.21 -5.71 10.39
N TRP A 231 9.32 -6.70 10.33
CA TRP A 231 8.17 -6.62 9.42
C TRP A 231 7.18 -5.53 9.81
N SER A 232 7.05 -5.15 11.09
CA SER A 232 6.09 -4.10 11.48
C SER A 232 6.38 -2.73 10.86
N ILE A 233 7.57 -2.51 10.30
CA ILE A 233 7.90 -1.29 9.55
C ILE A 233 7.73 -1.44 8.03
N VAL A 234 7.41 -2.65 7.53
CA VAL A 234 7.05 -2.93 6.13
C VAL A 234 5.55 -2.69 5.97
N VAL A 235 5.20 -1.51 5.45
CA VAL A 235 3.85 -0.96 5.56
C VAL A 235 2.84 -1.42 4.51
N ASP A 236 3.25 -2.20 3.52
CA ASP A 236 2.42 -2.68 2.42
C ASP A 236 2.22 -4.21 2.41
N GLY A 237 2.64 -4.89 3.50
CA GLY A 237 2.43 -6.34 3.67
C GLY A 237 3.30 -7.23 2.78
N SER A 238 4.17 -6.64 1.96
CA SER A 238 5.00 -7.36 1.01
C SER A 238 6.13 -8.15 1.67
N ILE A 239 6.73 -9.06 0.90
CA ILE A 239 8.00 -9.71 1.22
C ILE A 239 8.92 -9.51 0.01
N ASN A 240 10.13 -9.05 0.25
CA ASN A 240 11.09 -8.68 -0.79
C ASN A 240 11.50 -9.87 -1.70
N GLU A 241 11.51 -11.09 -1.17
CA GLU A 241 11.90 -12.33 -1.89
C GLU A 241 10.85 -12.79 -2.92
N GLY A 242 9.76 -12.04 -3.12
CA GLY A 242 8.70 -12.38 -4.06
C GLY A 242 7.61 -13.27 -3.48
N VAL A 243 6.60 -13.58 -4.28
CA VAL A 243 5.38 -14.26 -3.82
C VAL A 243 5.67 -15.71 -3.42
N ALA A 244 6.44 -16.46 -4.21
CA ALA A 244 6.74 -17.86 -3.93
C ALA A 244 7.52 -18.02 -2.62
N TYR A 245 8.66 -17.35 -2.46
CA TYR A 245 9.38 -17.35 -1.18
C TYR A 245 8.63 -16.63 -0.06
N GLY A 246 7.82 -15.63 -0.39
CA GLY A 246 6.91 -14.98 0.55
C GLY A 246 5.98 -15.98 1.22
N THR A 247 5.40 -16.92 0.46
CA THR A 247 4.58 -18.00 1.03
C THR A 247 5.38 -19.03 1.83
N TYR A 248 6.65 -19.24 1.49
CA TYR A 248 7.56 -20.06 2.29
C TYR A 248 7.75 -19.43 3.67
N THR A 249 8.07 -18.14 3.71
CA THR A 249 8.24 -17.37 4.94
C THR A 249 6.93 -17.31 5.73
N SER A 250 5.81 -16.94 5.11
CA SER A 250 4.53 -16.76 5.80
C SER A 250 3.93 -18.07 6.31
N ARG A 251 4.26 -19.23 5.71
CA ARG A 251 3.97 -20.56 6.31
C ARG A 251 4.52 -20.65 7.74
N SER A 252 5.79 -20.27 7.95
CA SER A 252 6.41 -20.37 9.26
C SER A 252 5.97 -19.24 10.19
N VAL A 253 5.78 -18.02 9.67
CA VAL A 253 5.28 -16.89 10.48
C VAL A 253 3.90 -17.18 11.05
N THR A 254 2.95 -17.68 10.25
CA THR A 254 1.58 -17.97 10.73
C THR A 254 1.57 -19.04 11.82
N GLN A 255 2.38 -20.10 11.67
CA GLN A 255 2.58 -21.10 12.73
C GLN A 255 3.20 -20.49 14.00
N TYR A 256 4.23 -19.64 13.87
CA TYR A 256 4.84 -18.98 15.02
C TYR A 256 3.84 -18.10 15.77
N VAL A 257 3.07 -17.27 15.06
CA VAL A 257 2.08 -16.38 15.68
C VAL A 257 1.05 -17.19 16.47
N PHE A 258 0.56 -18.30 15.88
CA PHE A 258 -0.35 -19.21 16.56
C PHE A 258 0.29 -19.84 17.81
N LEU A 259 1.48 -20.44 17.67
CA LEU A 259 2.17 -21.14 18.76
C LEU A 259 2.56 -20.18 19.90
N ALA A 260 2.98 -18.95 19.57
CA ALA A 260 3.32 -17.93 20.55
C ALA A 260 2.09 -17.49 21.37
N SER A 261 0.94 -17.32 20.72
CA SER A 261 -0.32 -17.01 21.41
C SER A 261 -0.74 -18.17 22.33
N ARG A 262 -0.74 -19.40 21.81
CA ARG A 262 -1.17 -20.59 22.55
C ARG A 262 -0.27 -20.93 23.74
N HIS A 263 1.05 -20.96 23.53
CA HIS A 263 1.99 -21.50 24.51
C HIS A 263 2.64 -20.42 25.39
N PHE A 264 2.76 -19.19 24.90
CA PHE A 264 3.40 -18.09 25.64
C PHE A 264 2.45 -16.97 26.03
N ARG A 265 1.17 -17.02 25.59
CA ARG A 265 0.19 -15.94 25.75
C ARG A 265 0.68 -14.61 25.15
N VAL A 266 1.45 -14.69 24.08
CA VAL A 266 1.96 -13.53 23.34
C VAL A 266 1.18 -13.39 22.03
N ASP A 267 0.38 -12.34 21.95
CA ASP A 267 -0.43 -12.06 20.76
C ASP A 267 0.32 -11.15 19.78
N PHE A 268 0.53 -11.66 18.56
CA PHE A 268 1.11 -10.91 17.44
C PHE A 268 0.11 -10.63 16.32
N THR A 269 -1.16 -11.01 16.45
CA THR A 269 -2.18 -10.86 15.40
C THR A 269 -2.39 -9.41 14.97
N HIS A 270 -2.13 -8.47 15.89
CA HIS A 270 -2.20 -7.03 15.65
C HIS A 270 -0.98 -6.43 14.94
N ASN A 271 -0.01 -7.24 14.49
CA ASN A 271 1.14 -6.73 13.75
C ASN A 271 0.68 -6.06 12.44
N PRO A 272 1.07 -4.79 12.16
CA PRO A 272 0.63 -4.06 10.97
C PRO A 272 0.89 -4.79 9.66
N TRP A 273 2.00 -5.52 9.56
CA TRP A 273 2.34 -6.28 8.36
C TRP A 273 1.38 -7.44 8.11
N LEU A 274 0.90 -8.13 9.16
CA LEU A 274 -0.08 -9.22 9.00
C LEU A 274 -1.41 -8.70 8.44
N ASN A 275 -1.84 -7.51 8.86
CA ASN A 275 -3.06 -6.87 8.35
C ASN A 275 -2.95 -6.55 6.84
N GLU A 276 -1.76 -6.20 6.37
CA GLU A 276 -1.53 -5.83 4.97
C GLU A 276 -1.13 -7.04 4.10
N HIS A 277 -0.65 -8.14 4.69
CA HIS A 277 -0.12 -9.29 3.96
C HIS A 277 -1.18 -10.00 3.08
N PHE A 278 -2.47 -9.86 3.39
CA PHE A 278 -3.54 -10.32 2.50
C PHE A 278 -3.45 -9.64 1.12
N TRP A 279 -3.20 -8.34 1.07
CA TRP A 279 -3.13 -7.58 -0.17
C TRP A 279 -1.94 -7.99 -1.04
N PHE A 280 -0.84 -8.40 -0.42
CA PHE A 280 0.29 -9.00 -1.12
C PHE A 280 -0.12 -10.27 -1.87
N MET A 281 -0.91 -11.16 -1.27
CA MET A 281 -1.42 -12.36 -1.96
C MET A 281 -2.53 -12.04 -2.97
N TYR A 282 -3.40 -11.07 -2.67
CA TYR A 282 -4.55 -10.72 -3.51
C TYR A 282 -4.14 -9.98 -4.79
N TYR A 283 -3.29 -8.96 -4.71
CA TYR A 283 -2.97 -8.13 -5.89
C TYR A 283 -1.84 -8.69 -6.77
N THR A 284 -1.15 -9.73 -6.33
CA THR A 284 -0.09 -10.38 -7.11
C THR A 284 -0.53 -11.63 -7.85
N ILE A 285 -1.80 -12.05 -7.71
CA ILE A 285 -2.37 -13.18 -8.43
C ILE A 285 -2.94 -12.73 -9.78
N LEU A 286 -2.63 -13.47 -10.84
CA LEU A 286 -3.16 -13.19 -12.18
C LEU A 286 -4.64 -13.61 -12.27
N PRO A 287 -5.42 -12.97 -13.16
CA PRO A 287 -6.77 -13.41 -13.51
C PRO A 287 -6.81 -14.91 -13.82
N GLY A 288 -7.75 -15.62 -13.19
CA GLY A 288 -7.86 -17.08 -13.27
C GLY A 288 -7.30 -17.83 -12.05
N PHE A 289 -6.67 -17.14 -11.10
CA PHE A 289 -6.29 -17.67 -9.78
C PHE A 289 -5.31 -18.87 -9.78
N GLN A 290 -4.49 -19.04 -10.84
CA GLN A 290 -3.53 -20.16 -10.96
C GLN A 290 -2.07 -19.76 -10.83
N GLU A 291 -1.74 -18.52 -11.18
CA GLU A 291 -0.39 -17.99 -11.38
C GLU A 291 -0.24 -16.67 -10.62
N SER A 292 0.97 -16.40 -10.13
CA SER A 292 1.34 -15.14 -9.48
C SER A 292 2.29 -14.34 -10.38
N VAL A 293 2.56 -13.09 -10.00
CA VAL A 293 3.39 -12.15 -10.77
C VAL A 293 4.80 -12.65 -11.10
N GLY A 294 5.33 -13.63 -10.36
CA GLY A 294 6.60 -14.29 -10.71
C GLY A 294 7.89 -13.52 -10.40
N ILE A 295 7.81 -12.33 -9.77
CA ILE A 295 8.97 -11.53 -9.36
C ILE A 295 9.82 -12.25 -8.31
N GLY A 296 11.15 -12.15 -8.45
CA GLY A 296 12.13 -12.82 -7.59
C GLY A 296 12.30 -14.29 -7.95
N ASP A 297 13.11 -15.02 -7.19
CA ASP A 297 13.25 -16.46 -7.40
C ASP A 297 11.92 -17.19 -7.11
N SER A 298 11.17 -17.48 -8.18
CA SER A 298 9.80 -17.96 -8.06
C SER A 298 9.59 -19.30 -8.78
N ASN A 299 8.51 -20.00 -8.44
CA ASN A 299 7.82 -20.86 -9.39
C ASN A 299 6.73 -20.03 -10.11
N ARG A 300 5.75 -20.67 -10.73
CA ARG A 300 4.62 -19.94 -11.34
C ARG A 300 3.63 -19.35 -10.33
N ASN A 301 3.67 -19.74 -9.06
CA ASN A 301 2.62 -19.35 -8.13
C ASN A 301 3.13 -19.17 -6.69
N TRP A 302 3.09 -20.23 -5.89
CA TRP A 302 3.43 -20.26 -4.47
C TRP A 302 4.24 -21.51 -4.17
N PHE A 303 5.22 -21.41 -3.27
CA PHE A 303 5.89 -22.62 -2.77
C PHE A 303 5.02 -23.35 -1.77
N TYR A 304 4.35 -22.67 -0.84
CA TYR A 304 3.56 -23.30 0.24
C TYR A 304 2.17 -22.68 0.38
N GLY A 305 1.12 -23.48 0.51
CA GLY A 305 -0.26 -22.99 0.53
C GLY A 305 -0.64 -22.31 -0.81
N PRO A 306 -1.23 -21.10 -0.82
CA PRO A 306 -1.35 -20.15 0.29
C PRO A 306 -2.66 -20.25 1.09
N GLU A 307 -3.49 -21.27 0.83
CA GLU A 307 -4.82 -21.42 1.45
C GLU A 307 -4.72 -21.40 2.98
N SER A 308 -3.74 -22.11 3.56
CA SER A 308 -3.52 -22.12 5.02
C SER A 308 -3.20 -20.73 5.59
N GLN A 309 -2.37 -19.94 4.90
CA GLN A 309 -2.03 -18.59 5.33
C GLN A 309 -3.23 -17.65 5.19
N LEU A 310 -4.03 -17.79 4.12
CA LEU A 310 -5.22 -16.98 3.89
C LEU A 310 -6.31 -17.21 4.93
N VAL A 311 -6.62 -18.47 5.25
CA VAL A 311 -7.61 -18.79 6.30
C VAL A 311 -7.10 -18.43 7.69
N PHE A 312 -5.79 -18.48 7.93
CA PHE A 312 -5.17 -17.94 9.15
C PHE A 312 -5.39 -16.43 9.27
N LEU A 313 -5.09 -15.66 8.21
CA LEU A 313 -5.29 -14.22 8.22
C LEU A 313 -6.77 -13.89 8.43
N ASP A 314 -7.70 -14.63 7.84
CA ASP A 314 -9.12 -14.38 8.06
C ASP A 314 -9.55 -14.71 9.49
N ASN A 315 -9.14 -15.85 10.03
CA ASN A 315 -9.54 -16.27 11.37
C ASN A 315 -8.97 -15.39 12.49
N TYR A 316 -7.69 -15.05 12.41
CA TYR A 316 -6.96 -14.42 13.50
C TYR A 316 -6.68 -12.92 13.33
N VAL A 317 -6.79 -12.38 12.11
CA VAL A 317 -6.35 -11.01 11.81
C VAL A 317 -7.50 -10.16 11.26
N MET A 318 -8.01 -10.49 10.08
CA MET A 318 -8.94 -9.66 9.32
C MET A 318 -10.42 -9.86 9.67
N ARG A 319 -10.82 -11.11 9.92
CA ARG A 319 -12.17 -11.53 10.34
C ARG A 319 -13.30 -10.97 9.47
N ASN A 320 -13.13 -11.02 8.14
CA ASN A 320 -14.04 -10.36 7.21
C ASN A 320 -14.49 -11.22 6.02
N GLY A 321 -13.99 -12.46 5.89
CA GLY A 321 -14.40 -13.42 4.87
C GLY A 321 -13.56 -13.40 3.59
N MET A 322 -12.67 -12.42 3.42
CA MET A 322 -11.89 -12.27 2.19
C MET A 322 -10.78 -13.32 2.06
N GLY A 323 -10.16 -13.72 3.17
CA GLY A 323 -9.13 -14.76 3.17
C GLY A 323 -9.73 -16.12 2.81
N ASN A 324 -10.86 -16.47 3.44
CA ASN A 324 -11.61 -17.70 3.13
C ASN A 324 -12.05 -17.72 1.66
N TRP A 325 -12.57 -16.59 1.14
CA TRP A 325 -12.98 -16.48 -0.26
C TRP A 325 -11.80 -16.70 -1.22
N LEU A 326 -10.66 -16.03 -1.00
CA LEU A 326 -9.50 -16.17 -1.89
C LEU A 326 -8.90 -17.58 -1.83
N ALA A 327 -8.85 -18.19 -0.64
CA ALA A 327 -8.39 -19.57 -0.47
C ALA A 327 -9.22 -20.54 -1.31
N LYS A 328 -10.55 -20.38 -1.31
CA LYS A 328 -11.46 -21.17 -2.15
C LYS A 328 -11.23 -20.92 -3.64
N GLN A 329 -11.13 -19.66 -4.07
CA GLN A 329 -10.88 -19.35 -5.49
C GLN A 329 -9.60 -20.02 -6.00
N ILE A 330 -8.52 -19.96 -5.23
CA ILE A 330 -7.27 -20.64 -5.58
C ILE A 330 -7.47 -22.16 -5.64
N ARG A 331 -8.15 -22.73 -4.65
CA ARG A 331 -8.37 -24.18 -4.57
C ARG A 331 -9.19 -24.73 -5.75
N GLU A 332 -10.24 -24.02 -6.15
CA GLU A 332 -11.11 -24.36 -7.30
C GLU A 332 -10.38 -24.30 -8.65
N HIS A 333 -9.35 -23.45 -8.76
CA HIS A 333 -8.62 -23.25 -10.03
C HIS A 333 -7.26 -23.96 -10.05
N ARG A 334 -6.78 -24.49 -8.93
CA ARG A 334 -5.47 -25.15 -8.82
C ARG A 334 -5.40 -26.39 -9.71
N GLY A 335 -4.33 -26.50 -10.50
CA GLY A 335 -4.02 -27.73 -11.25
C GLY A 335 -4.87 -27.99 -12.50
N LEU A 336 -5.70 -27.04 -12.97
CA LEU A 336 -6.44 -27.20 -14.23
C LEU A 336 -5.51 -27.33 -15.45
N LYS A 337 -4.29 -26.78 -15.38
CA LYS A 337 -3.21 -27.07 -16.33
C LYS A 337 -2.00 -27.62 -15.59
N SER A 338 -1.36 -28.64 -16.16
CA SER A 338 -0.21 -29.33 -15.57
C SER A 338 0.93 -28.39 -15.20
N GLN A 339 1.20 -27.36 -16.02
CA GLN A 339 2.26 -26.37 -15.80
C GLN A 339 2.10 -25.54 -14.52
N TYR A 340 0.87 -25.38 -13.99
CA TYR A 340 0.59 -24.64 -12.76
C TYR A 340 0.52 -25.54 -11.52
N THR A 341 0.78 -26.84 -11.69
CA THR A 341 0.73 -27.80 -10.58
C THR A 341 1.87 -27.51 -9.61
N GLN A 342 1.53 -27.41 -8.33
CA GLN A 342 2.53 -27.26 -7.27
C GLN A 342 3.41 -28.51 -7.20
N ALA A 343 4.68 -28.32 -6.84
CA ALA A 343 5.60 -29.43 -6.66
C ALA A 343 5.06 -30.42 -5.62
N SER A 344 5.18 -31.72 -5.89
CA SER A 344 4.68 -32.76 -5.00
C SER A 344 5.33 -32.71 -3.62
N SER A 345 6.57 -32.22 -3.52
CA SER A 345 7.29 -32.01 -2.26
C SER A 345 6.69 -30.93 -1.36
N HIS A 346 5.84 -30.05 -1.89
CA HIS A 346 5.24 -28.93 -1.16
C HIS A 346 3.74 -29.10 -0.92
N SER A 347 3.05 -29.79 -1.84
CA SER A 347 1.58 -29.85 -1.92
C SER A 347 0.84 -30.25 -0.65
N ASN A 348 1.41 -31.14 0.17
CA ASN A 348 0.76 -31.66 1.38
C ASN A 348 1.15 -30.91 2.67
N CYS A 349 2.21 -30.09 2.62
CA CYS A 349 2.86 -29.52 3.81
C CYS A 349 1.89 -28.78 4.75
N MET A 350 0.95 -28.01 4.19
CA MET A 350 0.09 -27.07 4.93
C MET A 350 -1.36 -27.54 5.09
N LEU A 351 -1.69 -28.78 4.70
CA LEU A 351 -3.09 -29.26 4.78
C LEU A 351 -3.60 -29.32 6.23
N HIS A 352 -2.75 -29.74 7.17
CA HIS A 352 -3.10 -29.80 8.59
C HIS A 352 -3.38 -28.40 9.17
N THR A 353 -2.52 -27.42 8.90
CA THR A 353 -2.74 -26.03 9.35
C THR A 353 -3.87 -25.33 8.59
N GLU A 354 -4.12 -25.67 7.32
CA GLU A 354 -5.31 -25.17 6.60
C GLU A 354 -6.59 -25.59 7.31
N PHE A 355 -6.70 -26.87 7.68
CA PHE A 355 -7.85 -27.37 8.44
C PHE A 355 -7.94 -26.71 9.82
N LEU A 356 -6.84 -26.63 10.56
CA LEU A 356 -6.83 -26.13 11.94
C LEU A 356 -7.08 -24.62 12.03
N PHE A 357 -6.65 -23.85 11.03
CA PHE A 357 -6.82 -22.39 11.02
C PHE A 357 -8.11 -21.93 10.35
N TYR A 358 -8.76 -22.76 9.55
CA TYR A 358 -10.04 -22.42 8.96
C TYR A 358 -11.14 -22.23 10.02
N ASN A 359 -11.95 -21.20 9.82
CA ASN A 359 -13.07 -20.87 10.69
C ASN A 359 -14.33 -20.63 9.88
N ALA A 360 -15.19 -21.65 9.82
CA ALA A 360 -16.42 -21.65 9.05
C ALA A 360 -17.51 -20.68 9.57
N SER A 361 -17.33 -20.11 10.78
CA SER A 361 -18.22 -19.04 11.27
C SER A 361 -18.02 -17.72 10.50
N ILE A 362 -16.84 -17.52 9.91
CA ILE A 362 -16.53 -16.38 9.07
C ILE A 362 -16.94 -16.70 7.64
N LYS A 363 -18.06 -16.14 7.20
CA LYS A 363 -18.60 -16.37 5.85
C LYS A 363 -17.71 -15.76 4.78
N GLU A 364 -17.44 -16.54 3.74
CA GLU A 364 -16.70 -16.12 2.55
C GLU A 364 -17.29 -14.84 1.97
N ARG A 365 -16.43 -13.88 1.65
CA ARG A 365 -16.84 -12.60 1.07
C ARG A 365 -15.79 -12.09 0.10
N ALA A 366 -16.18 -11.91 -1.16
CA ALA A 366 -15.36 -11.23 -2.15
C ALA A 366 -15.32 -9.70 -1.90
N LEU A 367 -14.37 -9.02 -2.54
CA LEU A 367 -14.44 -7.56 -2.65
C LEU A 367 -15.72 -7.13 -3.40
N PRO A 368 -16.29 -5.96 -3.08
CA PRO A 368 -17.34 -5.36 -3.90
C PRO A 368 -16.86 -5.25 -5.35
N ASN A 369 -17.70 -5.60 -6.33
CA ASN A 369 -17.31 -5.64 -7.76
C ASN A 369 -16.00 -6.43 -7.97
N PRO A 370 -16.01 -7.76 -7.77
CA PRO A 370 -14.80 -8.58 -7.87
C PRO A 370 -14.25 -8.69 -9.29
N THR A 371 -15.05 -8.30 -10.30
CA THR A 371 -14.64 -8.20 -11.70
C THR A 371 -13.93 -6.89 -12.02
N LEU A 372 -13.99 -5.87 -11.15
CA LEU A 372 -13.35 -4.57 -11.41
C LEU A 372 -11.83 -4.68 -11.22
N PRO A 373 -11.02 -4.48 -12.28
CA PRO A 373 -9.57 -4.46 -12.15
C PRO A 373 -9.15 -3.23 -11.35
N ARG A 374 -8.16 -3.41 -10.47
CA ARG A 374 -7.69 -2.37 -9.54
C ARG A 374 -6.19 -2.20 -9.65
N LEU A 375 -5.74 -0.96 -9.61
CA LEU A 375 -4.34 -0.60 -9.44
C LEU A 375 -3.96 -0.71 -7.95
N HIS A 376 -2.82 -1.34 -7.67
CA HIS A 376 -2.24 -1.39 -6.34
C HIS A 376 -0.74 -1.11 -6.40
N VAL A 377 -0.25 -0.35 -5.42
CA VAL A 377 1.16 0.05 -5.29
C VAL A 377 1.72 -0.48 -3.98
N PHE A 378 2.66 -1.41 -4.07
CA PHE A 378 3.52 -1.87 -2.98
C PHE A 378 4.70 -0.90 -2.85
N SER A 379 4.46 0.18 -2.11
CA SER A 379 5.38 1.32 -1.95
C SER A 379 6.71 1.00 -1.24
N ASP A 380 6.75 -0.09 -0.45
CA ASP A 380 7.96 -0.61 0.17
C ASP A 380 8.71 -1.52 -0.80
N TRP A 381 8.01 -2.52 -1.38
CA TRP A 381 8.59 -3.48 -2.31
C TRP A 381 9.10 -2.82 -3.60
N GLY A 382 8.45 -1.73 -4.02
CA GLY A 382 8.68 -1.06 -5.29
C GLY A 382 7.98 -1.76 -6.45
N VAL A 383 6.75 -2.26 -6.25
CA VAL A 383 5.98 -2.97 -7.27
C VAL A 383 4.60 -2.34 -7.46
N VAL A 384 4.19 -2.16 -8.71
CA VAL A 384 2.83 -1.80 -9.11
C VAL A 384 2.17 -3.03 -9.73
N THR A 385 0.88 -3.23 -9.46
CA THR A 385 0.04 -4.24 -10.12
C THR A 385 -1.29 -3.63 -10.52
N TYR A 386 -1.87 -4.11 -11.61
CA TYR A 386 -3.21 -3.79 -12.07
C TYR A 386 -3.94 -5.06 -12.45
N GLY A 387 -5.20 -5.20 -12.04
CA GLY A 387 -6.04 -6.36 -12.37
C GLY A 387 -5.81 -7.60 -11.50
N GLY A 388 -4.94 -7.52 -10.49
CA GLY A 388 -4.68 -8.62 -9.56
C GLY A 388 -5.93 -9.02 -8.76
N GLY A 389 -6.16 -10.33 -8.66
CA GLY A 389 -7.32 -10.89 -7.93
C GLY A 389 -8.69 -10.64 -8.58
N ALA A 390 -8.72 -10.07 -9.79
CA ALA A 390 -9.97 -9.83 -10.50
C ALA A 390 -10.58 -11.14 -11.04
N VAL A 391 -11.87 -11.32 -10.81
CA VAL A 391 -12.63 -12.48 -11.31
C VAL A 391 -12.96 -12.30 -12.78
N ILE A 392 -12.77 -13.36 -13.57
CA ILE A 392 -13.15 -13.39 -14.99
C ILE A 392 -14.67 -13.61 -15.08
N SER A 393 -15.38 -12.69 -15.74
CA SER A 393 -16.83 -12.79 -15.93
C SER A 393 -17.16 -13.89 -16.94
N ARG A 394 -17.82 -14.96 -16.51
CA ARG A 394 -18.38 -15.99 -17.40
C ARG A 394 -19.65 -15.45 -18.07
N ARG A 395 -19.52 -14.66 -19.14
CA ARG A 395 -20.67 -14.42 -20.03
C ARG A 395 -20.93 -15.68 -20.84
N ASN A 396 -22.04 -16.37 -20.52
CA ASN A 396 -22.61 -17.43 -21.34
C ASN A 396 -22.88 -16.88 -22.76
N ASN A 397 -22.50 -17.63 -23.81
CA ASN A 397 -22.77 -17.38 -25.24
C ASN A 397 -21.76 -16.56 -26.07
N MET A 398 -20.44 -16.69 -25.85
CA MET A 398 -19.47 -16.46 -26.93
C MET A 398 -18.67 -17.74 -27.20
N ARG A 399 -18.63 -18.18 -28.47
CA ARG A 399 -17.93 -19.39 -28.96
C ARG A 399 -16.40 -19.34 -28.77
N HIS A 400 -15.84 -18.28 -28.18
CA HIS A 400 -14.43 -18.18 -27.78
C HIS A 400 -14.32 -17.76 -26.30
N PRO A 401 -13.86 -18.65 -25.39
CA PRO A 401 -13.95 -18.45 -23.94
C PRO A 401 -13.12 -17.30 -23.32
N ARG A 402 -12.42 -16.46 -24.09
CA ARG A 402 -11.43 -15.50 -23.55
C ARG A 402 -11.44 -14.09 -24.14
N LEU A 403 -12.25 -13.79 -25.15
CA LEU A 403 -12.48 -12.41 -25.62
C LEU A 403 -13.42 -11.70 -24.62
N GLY A 404 -12.83 -11.05 -23.61
CA GLY A 404 -13.52 -10.46 -22.45
C GLY A 404 -12.86 -10.73 -21.08
N GLY A 405 -11.65 -11.31 -21.06
CA GLY A 405 -10.88 -11.53 -19.83
C GLY A 405 -10.38 -10.23 -19.18
N GLN A 406 -10.03 -10.30 -17.90
CA GLN A 406 -9.44 -9.17 -17.18
C GLN A 406 -7.94 -9.08 -17.51
N THR A 407 -7.42 -7.88 -17.77
CA THR A 407 -5.99 -7.67 -18.04
C THR A 407 -5.19 -7.55 -16.76
N PHE A 408 -4.02 -8.19 -16.70
CA PHE A 408 -3.04 -8.00 -15.65
C PHE A 408 -1.82 -7.25 -16.17
N LEU A 409 -1.35 -6.28 -15.39
CA LEU A 409 -0.11 -5.53 -15.65
C LEU A 409 0.66 -5.39 -14.34
N SER A 410 1.96 -5.62 -14.35
CA SER A 410 2.84 -5.30 -13.21
C SER A 410 3.99 -4.40 -13.65
N PHE A 411 4.64 -3.72 -12.72
CA PHE A 411 5.89 -2.99 -12.96
C PHE A 411 6.73 -2.94 -11.69
N LYS A 412 8.01 -3.26 -11.75
CA LYS A 412 8.92 -3.22 -10.60
C LYS A 412 9.98 -2.13 -10.77
N CYS A 413 10.09 -1.24 -9.81
CA CYS A 413 11.20 -0.30 -9.70
C CYS A 413 11.33 0.20 -8.25
N GLY A 414 12.39 -0.20 -7.56
CA GLY A 414 12.54 0.06 -6.13
C GLY A 414 13.99 -0.02 -5.66
N VAL A 415 14.16 -0.29 -4.38
CA VAL A 415 15.47 -0.48 -3.74
C VAL A 415 15.63 -1.93 -3.29
N LEU A 416 16.87 -2.40 -3.21
CA LEU A 416 17.18 -3.75 -2.71
C LEU A 416 16.56 -3.97 -1.33
N HIS A 417 15.90 -5.12 -1.13
CA HIS A 417 15.30 -5.55 0.14
C HIS A 417 14.08 -4.74 0.62
N GLY A 418 13.49 -3.93 -0.25
CA GLY A 418 12.36 -3.07 0.11
C GLY A 418 12.78 -1.84 0.92
N ARG A 419 12.02 -0.76 0.82
CA ARG A 419 12.42 0.57 1.29
C ARG A 419 12.70 0.64 2.80
N ALA A 420 11.84 0.05 3.62
CA ALA A 420 11.95 0.07 5.07
C ALA A 420 13.22 -0.66 5.53
N ILE A 421 13.46 -1.87 5.03
CA ILE A 421 14.60 -2.67 5.46
C ILE A 421 15.90 -2.15 4.85
N ASN A 422 15.88 -1.65 3.61
CA ASN A 422 17.03 -0.97 3.01
C ASN A 422 17.48 0.23 3.87
N SER A 423 16.54 1.04 4.34
CA SER A 423 16.80 2.15 5.27
C SER A 423 17.43 1.66 6.58
N VAL A 424 16.92 0.57 7.16
CA VAL A 424 17.50 -0.05 8.36
C VAL A 424 18.92 -0.59 8.11
N ALA A 425 19.14 -1.22 6.96
CA ALA A 425 20.44 -1.77 6.57
C ALA A 425 21.51 -0.68 6.34
N ARG A 426 21.10 0.48 5.81
CA ARG A 426 21.96 1.66 5.59
C ARG A 426 22.15 2.51 6.86
N GLY A 427 21.18 2.49 7.77
CA GLY A 427 21.17 3.31 8.98
C GLY A 427 22.17 2.87 10.05
N LYS A 428 22.76 3.83 10.79
CA LYS A 428 23.77 3.54 11.82
C LYS A 428 23.19 3.01 13.15
N ARG A 429 21.90 3.23 13.48
CA ARG A 429 21.32 2.90 14.80
C ARG A 429 19.79 2.67 14.80
N PHE A 430 19.31 1.56 14.23
CA PHE A 430 17.91 1.12 14.43
C PHE A 430 17.75 0.33 15.74
N ARG A 431 18.48 -0.79 15.87
CA ARG A 431 18.58 -1.61 17.08
C ARG A 431 20.02 -2.07 17.28
N SER A 432 20.44 -2.27 18.54
CA SER A 432 21.81 -2.67 18.88
C SER A 432 22.20 -4.08 18.40
N TRP A 433 21.21 -4.95 18.13
CA TRP A 433 21.41 -6.32 17.66
C TRP A 433 21.55 -6.43 16.12
N LEU A 434 21.38 -5.33 15.40
CA LEU A 434 21.60 -5.24 13.95
C LEU A 434 23.03 -4.79 13.63
N ARG A 435 23.60 -5.33 12.56
CA ARG A 435 24.96 -5.03 12.08
C ARG A 435 24.92 -4.47 10.65
N GLY A 436 24.03 -3.50 10.42
CA GLY A 436 23.76 -2.95 9.09
C GLY A 436 23.30 -4.04 8.11
N TRP A 437 23.66 -3.89 6.83
CA TRP A 437 23.33 -4.84 5.78
C TRP A 437 23.76 -6.30 6.04
N ARG A 438 24.76 -6.55 6.89
CA ARG A 438 25.21 -7.91 7.23
C ARG A 438 24.19 -8.71 8.05
N SER A 439 23.14 -8.05 8.51
CA SER A 439 22.01 -8.67 9.21
C SER A 439 20.90 -9.15 8.26
N PHE A 440 21.09 -9.04 6.95
CA PHE A 440 20.08 -9.33 5.94
C PHE A 440 20.67 -10.14 4.77
N ASN A 441 19.81 -10.87 4.07
CA ASN A 441 20.19 -11.66 2.89
C ASN A 441 19.09 -11.60 1.82
N PRO A 442 19.14 -10.62 0.89
CA PRO A 442 18.26 -10.52 -0.28
C PRO A 442 18.76 -11.34 -1.48
N GLY A 443 19.40 -12.50 -1.26
CA GLY A 443 20.01 -13.29 -2.33
C GLY A 443 19.04 -13.79 -3.42
N HIS A 444 17.75 -13.87 -3.09
CA HIS A 444 16.66 -14.30 -3.97
C HIS A 444 16.04 -13.17 -4.81
N GLU A 445 16.49 -11.93 -4.65
CA GLU A 445 16.09 -10.84 -5.56
C GLU A 445 16.78 -10.96 -6.92
N GLN A 446 16.23 -10.27 -7.91
CA GLN A 446 16.72 -10.25 -9.29
C GLN A 446 17.18 -8.83 -9.67
N PRO A 447 18.12 -8.69 -10.63
CA PRO A 447 18.47 -7.43 -11.27
C PRO A 447 17.38 -7.03 -12.29
N ASP A 448 16.18 -6.76 -11.79
CA ASP A 448 14.91 -6.68 -12.54
C ASP A 448 14.25 -5.29 -12.48
N GLN A 449 15.01 -4.24 -12.19
CA GLN A 449 14.45 -2.91 -12.02
C GLN A 449 14.03 -2.34 -13.38
N GLY A 450 12.77 -1.95 -13.51
CA GLY A 450 12.13 -1.62 -14.78
C GLY A 450 11.43 -2.81 -15.46
N SER A 451 11.43 -4.02 -14.87
CA SER A 451 10.69 -5.16 -15.41
C SER A 451 9.17 -4.97 -15.27
N PHE A 452 8.42 -5.67 -16.14
CA PHE A 452 6.97 -5.71 -16.11
C PHE A 452 6.45 -7.06 -16.60
N VAL A 453 5.23 -7.41 -16.18
CA VAL A 453 4.43 -8.52 -16.71
C VAL A 453 3.21 -7.93 -17.38
N PHE A 454 2.83 -8.44 -18.56
CA PHE A 454 1.62 -8.03 -19.26
C PHE A 454 0.84 -9.27 -19.70
N ALA A 455 -0.38 -9.42 -19.19
CA ALA A 455 -1.29 -10.50 -19.52
C ALA A 455 -2.64 -9.95 -20.01
N PRO A 456 -2.75 -9.51 -21.27
CA PRO A 456 -3.99 -9.00 -21.84
C PRO A 456 -5.06 -10.10 -21.81
N ASN A 457 -6.27 -9.76 -21.36
CA ASN A 457 -7.37 -10.72 -21.15
C ASN A 457 -7.01 -11.94 -20.28
N GLY A 458 -6.00 -11.82 -19.42
CA GLY A 458 -5.53 -12.91 -18.55
C GLY A 458 -4.69 -13.95 -19.28
N VAL A 459 -4.26 -13.68 -20.51
CA VAL A 459 -3.33 -14.52 -21.28
C VAL A 459 -1.90 -14.02 -21.06
N PRO A 460 -1.00 -14.77 -20.39
CA PRO A 460 0.36 -14.32 -20.11
C PRO A 460 1.19 -14.10 -21.38
N PHE A 461 1.27 -12.85 -21.83
CA PHE A 461 2.00 -12.46 -23.05
C PHE A 461 3.46 -12.15 -22.73
N ILE A 462 3.72 -11.15 -21.88
CA ILE A 462 5.05 -10.84 -21.37
C ILE A 462 5.13 -11.35 -19.94
N THR A 463 6.01 -12.31 -19.68
CA THR A 463 6.11 -13.02 -18.39
C THR A 463 7.46 -12.76 -17.73
N GLU A 464 7.54 -13.02 -16.41
CA GLU A 464 8.83 -13.21 -15.76
C GLU A 464 9.46 -14.55 -16.18
N THR A 465 10.75 -14.74 -15.87
CA THR A 465 11.48 -15.98 -16.16
C THR A 465 11.59 -16.93 -14.96
N PHE A 466 10.99 -16.52 -13.82
CA PHE A 466 10.94 -17.26 -12.56
C PHE A 466 12.34 -17.51 -11.97
N TYR A 467 12.59 -18.67 -11.35
CA TYR A 467 13.88 -18.98 -10.74
C TYR A 467 14.98 -19.12 -11.80
N ALA A 468 15.97 -18.20 -11.77
CA ALA A 468 17.10 -18.20 -12.67
C ALA A 468 18.41 -17.69 -12.02
N TYR A 469 19.51 -17.79 -12.77
CA TYR A 469 20.71 -17.00 -12.48
C TYR A 469 20.40 -15.50 -12.52
N LYS A 470 21.13 -14.71 -11.73
CA LYS A 470 20.87 -13.29 -11.56
C LYS A 470 21.52 -12.50 -12.70
N TYR A 471 20.94 -12.59 -13.89
CA TYR A 471 21.36 -11.84 -15.07
C TYR A 471 20.30 -10.81 -15.42
N THR A 472 20.69 -9.57 -15.71
CA THR A 472 19.72 -8.50 -16.02
C THR A 472 18.89 -8.84 -17.26
N TRP A 473 19.53 -9.40 -18.28
CA TRP A 473 18.92 -9.80 -19.54
C TRP A 473 17.98 -11.02 -19.43
N LEU A 474 17.90 -11.69 -18.27
CA LEU A 474 16.88 -12.71 -17.97
C LEU A 474 15.61 -12.12 -17.34
N ASN A 475 15.48 -10.79 -17.31
CA ASN A 475 14.29 -10.08 -16.87
C ASN A 475 13.85 -9.16 -18.01
N ASN A 476 12.63 -8.63 -17.93
CA ASN A 476 12.10 -7.68 -18.91
C ASN A 476 12.75 -6.28 -18.78
N ALA A 477 14.08 -6.20 -18.82
CA ALA A 477 14.90 -5.07 -18.40
C ALA A 477 15.91 -4.63 -19.49
N LEU A 478 16.70 -3.60 -19.17
CA LEU A 478 17.67 -2.97 -20.07
C LEU A 478 19.11 -3.35 -19.72
N VAL A 479 19.95 -3.55 -20.74
CA VAL A 479 21.41 -3.63 -20.63
C VAL A 479 22.08 -2.60 -21.56
N PHE A 480 23.30 -2.18 -21.25
CA PHE A 480 23.99 -1.07 -21.91
C PHE A 480 25.42 -1.45 -22.32
N GLY A 481 25.83 -1.07 -23.52
CA GLY A 481 27.15 -1.41 -24.04
C GLY A 481 27.73 -0.36 -24.99
N PRO A 482 29.05 -0.39 -25.27
CA PRO A 482 30.01 -1.29 -24.65
C PRO A 482 30.36 -0.87 -23.21
N SER A 483 30.66 -1.85 -22.35
CA SER A 483 31.21 -1.64 -21.00
C SER A 483 32.48 -2.46 -20.79
N ALA A 484 33.51 -1.80 -20.25
CA ALA A 484 34.73 -2.48 -19.81
C ALA A 484 34.52 -3.32 -18.54
N ASN A 485 33.40 -3.13 -17.83
CA ASN A 485 33.07 -3.83 -16.59
C ASN A 485 32.04 -4.96 -16.79
N SER A 486 31.70 -5.29 -18.05
CA SER A 486 30.80 -6.40 -18.33
C SER A 486 31.38 -7.72 -17.82
N GLU A 487 30.70 -8.38 -16.88
CA GLU A 487 31.16 -9.63 -16.26
C GLU A 487 30.59 -10.89 -16.94
N CYS A 488 29.33 -10.88 -17.40
CA CYS A 488 28.64 -12.09 -17.89
C CYS A 488 27.88 -11.94 -19.22
N PHE A 489 27.83 -10.76 -19.83
CA PHE A 489 27.12 -10.53 -21.11
C PHE A 489 27.86 -9.54 -22.03
N SER A 490 29.15 -9.79 -22.27
CA SER A 490 30.00 -8.88 -23.06
C SER A 490 29.48 -8.68 -24.49
N PRO A 491 29.49 -7.44 -25.03
CA PRO A 491 30.06 -6.21 -24.46
C PRO A 491 29.11 -5.40 -23.56
N TYR A 492 27.93 -5.93 -23.21
CA TYR A 492 26.90 -5.23 -22.46
C TYR A 492 26.98 -5.47 -20.95
N GLU A 493 26.68 -4.45 -20.17
CA GLU A 493 26.53 -4.49 -18.72
C GLU A 493 25.08 -4.18 -18.33
N GLY A 494 24.53 -4.96 -17.41
CA GLY A 494 23.23 -4.75 -16.81
C GLY A 494 23.30 -4.03 -15.47
N GLN A 495 22.40 -4.38 -14.57
CA GLN A 495 22.25 -3.73 -13.27
C GLN A 495 23.24 -4.26 -12.23
N VAL A 496 23.60 -3.42 -11.27
CA VAL A 496 24.48 -3.80 -10.16
C VAL A 496 23.92 -4.98 -9.39
N GLY A 497 24.77 -5.95 -9.10
CA GLY A 497 24.39 -7.15 -8.35
C GLY A 497 24.18 -8.41 -9.20
N GLU A 498 24.21 -8.27 -10.53
CA GLU A 498 24.08 -9.38 -11.47
C GLU A 498 25.33 -10.28 -11.59
N CYS A 499 25.26 -11.28 -12.47
CA CYS A 499 26.30 -12.23 -12.90
C CYS A 499 26.58 -13.42 -11.96
N TYR A 500 25.68 -13.73 -11.02
CA TYR A 500 25.88 -14.83 -10.07
C TYR A 500 24.60 -15.66 -9.87
N ARG A 501 24.73 -16.82 -9.22
CA ARG A 501 23.57 -17.64 -8.81
C ARG A 501 22.66 -16.91 -7.81
N TRP A 502 23.27 -16.15 -6.92
CA TRP A 502 22.62 -15.34 -5.89
C TRP A 502 22.89 -13.87 -6.15
N PHE A 503 21.93 -13.01 -5.82
CA PHE A 503 22.10 -11.57 -6.02
C PHE A 503 23.32 -11.09 -5.22
N ASN A 504 24.20 -10.30 -5.83
CA ASN A 504 25.43 -9.86 -5.16
C ASN A 504 25.16 -8.67 -4.22
N PHE A 505 24.50 -8.96 -3.09
CA PHE A 505 24.17 -7.99 -2.03
C PHE A 505 25.33 -7.70 -1.08
N LYS A 506 26.48 -8.39 -1.20
CA LYS A 506 27.63 -8.17 -0.31
C LYS A 506 28.39 -6.89 -0.63
N LYS A 507 28.10 -6.25 -1.77
CA LYS A 507 28.67 -4.96 -2.17
C LYS A 507 27.80 -3.81 -1.67
N THR A 508 28.45 -2.77 -1.14
CA THR A 508 27.76 -1.54 -0.69
C THR A 508 27.02 -0.84 -1.83
N SER A 509 27.51 -0.96 -3.07
CA SER A 509 26.86 -0.38 -4.27
C SER A 509 25.42 -0.90 -4.43
N SER A 510 25.18 -2.19 -4.21
CA SER A 510 23.86 -2.80 -4.37
C SER A 510 22.83 -2.26 -3.35
N TRP A 511 23.27 -1.91 -2.14
CA TRP A 511 22.40 -1.29 -1.13
C TRP A 511 22.20 0.21 -1.34
N ARG A 512 23.10 0.86 -2.10
CA ARG A 512 23.04 2.29 -2.41
C ARG A 512 22.35 2.58 -3.74
N ALA A 513 22.16 1.58 -4.59
CA ALA A 513 21.39 1.72 -5.81
C ALA A 513 19.94 2.09 -5.47
N GLU A 514 19.44 3.12 -6.14
CA GLU A 514 18.09 3.65 -5.93
C GLU A 514 17.29 3.55 -7.22
N GLY A 515 16.20 2.79 -7.16
CA GLY A 515 15.13 2.80 -8.14
C GLY A 515 13.85 3.32 -7.48
N GLU A 516 13.01 3.99 -8.26
CA GLU A 516 11.78 4.59 -7.76
C GLU A 516 10.65 4.49 -8.78
N ILE A 517 9.48 4.03 -8.33
CA ILE A 517 8.21 4.28 -9.03
C ILE A 517 7.90 5.77 -8.89
N ILE A 518 7.98 6.50 -10.00
CA ILE A 518 7.73 7.94 -10.05
C ILE A 518 6.23 8.20 -9.91
N THR A 519 5.40 7.45 -10.65
CA THR A 519 3.94 7.54 -10.55
C THR A 519 3.26 6.23 -10.96
N ALA A 520 2.06 6.02 -10.44
CA ALA A 520 1.15 4.96 -10.86
C ALA A 520 -0.28 5.46 -10.71
N SER A 521 -1.06 5.46 -11.79
CA SER A 521 -2.45 5.91 -11.77
C SER A 521 -3.24 5.25 -12.89
N ASN A 522 -4.56 5.10 -12.72
CA ASN A 522 -5.44 4.57 -13.74
C ASN A 522 -6.68 5.45 -13.93
N ASP A 523 -7.21 5.48 -15.15
CA ASP A 523 -8.53 6.03 -15.49
C ASP A 523 -9.30 4.94 -16.22
N ASP A 524 -10.37 4.44 -15.60
CA ASP A 524 -11.11 3.30 -16.12
C ASP A 524 -10.16 2.10 -16.40
N HIS A 525 -10.04 1.68 -17.66
CA HIS A 525 -9.13 0.62 -18.09
C HIS A 525 -7.74 1.10 -18.52
N MET A 526 -7.50 2.41 -18.63
CA MET A 526 -6.18 2.91 -18.97
C MET A 526 -5.30 3.03 -17.73
N VAL A 527 -4.03 2.66 -17.87
CA VAL A 527 -3.06 2.66 -16.78
C VAL A 527 -1.81 3.41 -17.23
N PHE A 528 -1.29 4.26 -16.35
CA PHE A 528 0.02 4.87 -16.52
C PHE A 528 0.92 4.57 -15.32
N VAL A 529 2.09 4.01 -15.59
CA VAL A 529 3.13 3.74 -14.59
C VAL A 529 4.46 4.20 -15.14
N SER A 530 5.32 4.77 -14.29
CA SER A 530 6.69 5.07 -14.68
C SER A 530 7.69 4.87 -13.55
N GLY A 531 8.94 4.61 -13.91
CA GLY A 531 10.04 4.41 -12.97
C GLY A 531 11.37 4.93 -13.47
N GLU A 532 12.21 5.39 -12.53
CA GLU A 532 13.59 5.84 -12.74
C GLU A 532 14.55 4.85 -12.09
N MET A 533 15.52 4.35 -12.85
CA MET A 533 16.45 3.31 -12.39
C MET A 533 17.91 3.54 -12.80
N SER A 534 18.31 4.77 -13.15
CA SER A 534 19.72 5.05 -13.54
C SER A 534 20.75 4.63 -12.49
N GLN A 535 20.45 4.74 -11.19
CA GLN A 535 21.39 4.36 -10.12
C GLN A 535 21.54 2.84 -9.94
N TRP A 536 20.71 2.03 -10.60
CA TRP A 536 20.93 0.59 -10.69
C TRP A 536 22.01 0.21 -11.70
N TYR A 537 22.48 1.16 -12.50
CA TYR A 537 23.58 0.98 -13.43
C TYR A 537 24.84 1.68 -12.89
N ARG A 538 26.02 1.15 -13.23
CA ARG A 538 27.28 1.74 -12.80
C ARG A 538 27.46 3.15 -13.38
N THR A 539 28.00 4.05 -12.58
CA THR A 539 28.21 5.46 -12.95
C THR A 539 29.14 5.64 -14.15
N GLU A 540 30.00 4.66 -14.41
CA GLU A 540 30.98 4.54 -15.49
C GLU A 540 30.30 4.41 -16.86
N LEU A 541 29.06 3.91 -16.91
CA LEU A 541 28.24 3.89 -18.12
C LEU A 541 27.80 5.30 -18.53
N GLY A 542 27.91 6.30 -17.64
CA GLY A 542 27.60 7.69 -17.93
C GLY A 542 26.11 7.97 -18.09
N LEU A 543 25.24 7.12 -17.57
CA LEU A 543 23.78 7.28 -17.58
C LEU A 543 23.35 8.31 -16.53
N LEU A 544 22.53 9.28 -16.95
CA LEU A 544 21.97 10.33 -16.10
C LEU A 544 20.50 10.05 -15.75
N SER A 545 19.77 9.43 -16.67
CA SER A 545 18.39 8.96 -16.45
C SER A 545 18.17 7.69 -17.26
N VAL A 546 17.52 6.72 -16.63
CA VAL A 546 17.00 5.51 -17.27
C VAL A 546 15.55 5.45 -16.83
N TYR A 547 14.67 6.08 -17.62
CA TYR A 547 13.28 6.33 -17.26
C TYR A 547 12.34 5.55 -18.18
N ARG A 548 11.62 4.58 -17.60
CA ARG A 548 10.68 3.73 -18.33
C ARG A 548 9.25 4.13 -18.02
N ASN A 549 8.42 4.20 -19.06
CA ASN A 549 7.01 4.60 -18.98
C ASN A 549 6.14 3.51 -19.61
N LEU A 550 5.10 3.08 -18.90
CA LEU A 550 4.10 2.13 -19.36
C LEU A 550 2.76 2.88 -19.47
N VAL A 551 2.16 2.90 -20.66
CA VAL A 551 0.85 3.46 -20.96
C VAL A 551 -0.03 2.35 -21.54
N MET A 552 -0.89 1.77 -20.72
CA MET A 552 -1.93 0.86 -21.20
C MET A 552 -3.09 1.69 -21.75
N LEU A 553 -3.23 1.73 -23.08
CA LEU A 553 -4.20 2.56 -23.80
C LEU A 553 -5.58 1.88 -23.89
N THR A 554 -5.57 0.56 -24.01
CA THR A 554 -6.73 -0.32 -23.90
C THR A 554 -6.32 -1.57 -23.13
N PRO A 555 -7.24 -2.43 -22.66
CA PRO A 555 -6.88 -3.70 -22.02
C PRO A 555 -5.93 -4.60 -22.86
N ASN A 556 -5.85 -4.39 -24.18
CA ASN A 556 -5.03 -5.18 -25.10
C ASN A 556 -3.83 -4.42 -25.66
N VAL A 557 -3.70 -3.10 -25.43
CA VAL A 557 -2.66 -2.29 -26.05
C VAL A 557 -1.83 -1.62 -24.96
N LEU A 558 -0.58 -2.06 -24.83
CA LEU A 558 0.41 -1.47 -23.93
C LEU A 558 1.52 -0.79 -24.75
N LEU A 559 1.66 0.52 -24.57
CA LEU A 559 2.78 1.31 -25.07
C LEU A 559 3.83 1.45 -23.96
N VAL A 560 5.06 1.01 -24.23
CA VAL A 560 6.22 1.20 -23.35
C VAL A 560 7.17 2.20 -24.00
N VAL A 561 7.61 3.21 -23.26
CA VAL A 561 8.59 4.20 -23.73
C VAL A 561 9.76 4.25 -22.77
N ASP A 562 10.93 3.89 -23.28
CA ASP A 562 12.21 4.08 -22.59
C ASP A 562 12.82 5.42 -22.98
N HIS A 563 13.20 6.20 -21.98
CA HIS A 563 13.91 7.46 -22.12
C HIS A 563 15.27 7.36 -21.42
N ILE A 564 16.33 7.44 -22.21
CA ILE A 564 17.72 7.39 -21.74
C ILE A 564 18.34 8.77 -21.90
N GLU A 565 18.85 9.33 -20.80
CA GLU A 565 19.73 10.50 -20.82
C GLU A 565 21.14 10.06 -20.45
N ARG A 566 22.13 10.45 -21.24
CA ARG A 566 23.55 10.16 -20.96
C ARG A 566 24.40 11.43 -20.95
N LYS A 567 25.54 11.35 -20.26
CA LYS A 567 26.60 12.36 -20.35
C LYS A 567 27.13 12.40 -21.78
N GLN A 568 27.46 13.61 -22.27
CA GLN A 568 28.08 13.79 -23.59
C GLN A 568 29.38 12.99 -23.74
N THR A 569 30.13 12.82 -22.65
CA THR A 569 31.38 12.04 -22.61
C THR A 569 31.18 10.54 -22.33
N GLY A 570 29.93 10.06 -22.26
CA GLY A 570 29.61 8.66 -21.98
C GLY A 570 30.07 7.73 -23.11
N ARG A 571 30.62 6.56 -22.75
CA ARG A 571 31.16 5.57 -23.70
C ARG A 571 30.13 4.58 -24.23
N VAL A 572 28.95 4.51 -23.62
CA VAL A 572 27.87 3.63 -24.05
C VAL A 572 27.30 4.11 -25.37
N LEU A 573 27.20 3.19 -26.33
CA LEU A 573 26.76 3.43 -27.70
C LEU A 573 25.43 2.74 -28.01
N ALA A 574 25.04 1.73 -27.24
CA ALA A 574 23.82 0.98 -27.47
C ALA A 574 23.15 0.57 -26.15
N MET A 575 21.83 0.43 -26.20
CA MET A 575 21.04 -0.26 -25.20
C MET A 575 20.36 -1.47 -25.84
N SER A 576 20.14 -2.52 -25.06
CA SER A 576 19.41 -3.71 -25.48
C SER A 576 18.30 -4.00 -24.48
N SER A 577 17.10 -4.23 -25.00
CA SER A 577 15.86 -4.45 -24.26
C SER A 577 15.39 -5.89 -24.43
N PHE A 578 15.17 -6.57 -23.31
CA PHE A 578 14.70 -7.95 -23.30
C PHE A 578 13.22 -8.03 -22.93
N PHE A 579 12.47 -8.88 -23.63
CA PHE A 579 11.09 -9.24 -23.29
C PHE A 579 10.89 -10.74 -23.40
N HIS A 580 10.30 -11.35 -22.39
CA HIS A 580 10.25 -12.81 -22.23
C HIS A 580 8.84 -13.39 -22.30
N ASN A 581 8.78 -14.64 -22.78
CA ASN A 581 7.66 -15.54 -22.56
C ASN A 581 8.21 -16.94 -22.24
N VAL A 582 7.83 -17.46 -21.07
CA VAL A 582 8.35 -18.73 -20.57
C VAL A 582 7.82 -19.95 -21.35
N ASP A 583 6.66 -19.86 -21.98
CA ASP A 583 5.96 -21.01 -22.58
C ASP A 583 6.09 -21.06 -24.09
N HIS A 584 6.10 -19.90 -24.76
CA HIS A 584 5.98 -19.81 -26.20
C HIS A 584 7.11 -18.97 -26.82
N PRO A 585 7.67 -19.37 -27.97
CA PRO A 585 8.72 -18.62 -28.66
C PRO A 585 8.17 -17.44 -29.44
N PHE A 586 8.98 -16.38 -29.53
CA PHE A 586 8.75 -15.28 -30.47
C PHE A 586 9.24 -15.65 -31.87
N ALA A 587 8.58 -15.12 -32.89
CA ALA A 587 9.01 -15.19 -34.28
C ALA A 587 8.97 -13.80 -34.91
N LEU A 588 9.84 -13.55 -35.89
CA LEU A 588 9.91 -12.27 -36.60
C LEU A 588 9.12 -12.34 -37.90
N LYS A 589 8.47 -11.24 -38.25
CA LYS A 589 7.78 -11.05 -39.53
C LYS A 589 7.99 -9.63 -40.02
N THR A 590 7.97 -9.46 -41.34
CA THR A 590 8.07 -8.16 -42.00
C THR A 590 6.69 -7.76 -42.53
N SER A 591 6.28 -6.53 -42.32
CA SER A 591 5.05 -5.96 -42.86
C SER A 591 5.18 -5.68 -44.36
N ASP A 592 4.07 -5.43 -45.04
CA ASP A 592 4.05 -5.05 -46.47
C ASP A 592 4.79 -3.72 -46.72
N LEU A 593 4.95 -2.90 -45.68
CA LEU A 593 5.68 -1.62 -45.68
C LEU A 593 7.18 -1.79 -45.39
N GLY A 594 7.65 -3.02 -45.12
CA GLY A 594 9.06 -3.32 -44.85
C GLY A 594 9.46 -3.27 -43.37
N ASP A 595 8.52 -3.01 -42.45
CA ASP A 595 8.79 -2.92 -41.02
C ASP A 595 8.84 -4.32 -40.38
N THR A 596 9.90 -4.61 -39.62
CA THR A 596 10.02 -5.85 -38.86
C THR A 596 9.30 -5.72 -37.51
N TYR A 597 8.48 -6.70 -37.18
CA TYR A 597 7.83 -6.87 -35.88
C TYR A 597 7.98 -8.31 -35.40
N ALA A 598 7.71 -8.54 -34.12
CA ALA A 598 7.66 -9.89 -33.57
C ALA A 598 6.23 -10.30 -33.26
N PHE A 599 5.95 -11.59 -33.38
CA PHE A 599 4.67 -12.17 -33.02
C PHE A 599 4.86 -13.45 -32.22
N ILE A 600 3.83 -13.79 -31.44
CA ILE A 600 3.79 -14.97 -30.59
C ILE A 600 2.35 -15.51 -30.55
N SER A 601 2.18 -16.82 -30.58
CA SER A 601 0.89 -17.47 -30.40
C SER A 601 0.83 -18.09 -29.00
N VAL A 602 -0.01 -17.53 -28.13
CA VAL A 602 -0.21 -18.00 -26.75
C VAL A 602 -1.62 -18.55 -26.63
N ASP A 603 -1.75 -19.85 -26.31
CA ASP A 603 -3.04 -20.55 -26.23
C ASP A 603 -3.95 -20.33 -27.48
N GLY A 604 -3.34 -20.20 -28.68
CA GLY A 604 -4.06 -19.97 -29.94
C GLY A 604 -4.40 -18.51 -30.25
N PHE A 605 -4.03 -17.57 -29.38
CA PHE A 605 -4.22 -16.13 -29.58
C PHE A 605 -2.92 -15.48 -30.07
N LEU A 606 -3.01 -14.78 -31.20
CA LEU A 606 -1.89 -14.04 -31.77
C LEU A 606 -1.66 -12.74 -30.99
N HIS A 607 -0.42 -12.50 -30.61
CA HIS A 607 0.04 -11.25 -30.01
C HIS A 607 1.23 -10.71 -30.80
N GLU A 608 1.42 -9.40 -30.78
CA GLU A 608 2.45 -8.72 -31.56
C GLU A 608 3.26 -7.74 -30.71
N VAL A 609 4.52 -7.57 -31.07
CA VAL A 609 5.43 -6.57 -30.50
C VAL A 609 6.01 -5.75 -31.65
N HIS A 610 5.72 -4.45 -31.64
CA HIS A 610 6.28 -3.47 -32.56
C HIS A 610 7.21 -2.53 -31.80
N TRP A 611 8.19 -1.93 -32.47
CA TRP A 611 9.14 -1.00 -31.84
C TRP A 611 9.56 0.12 -32.78
N LEU A 612 9.99 1.24 -32.21
CA LEU A 612 10.45 2.41 -32.96
C LEU A 612 11.52 3.18 -32.17
N ASN A 613 12.68 3.43 -32.79
CA ASN A 613 13.62 4.43 -32.32
C ASN A 613 13.16 5.83 -32.77
N ILE A 614 12.78 6.66 -31.80
CA ILE A 614 12.13 7.94 -32.04
C ILE A 614 13.11 9.00 -32.56
N GLU A 615 14.39 8.91 -32.18
CA GLU A 615 15.35 9.98 -32.48
C GLU A 615 16.02 9.80 -33.86
N SER A 616 16.36 8.57 -34.25
CA SER A 616 17.07 8.31 -35.51
C SER A 616 16.17 7.81 -36.64
N GLY A 617 14.97 7.29 -36.33
CA GLY A 617 14.12 6.60 -37.31
C GLY A 617 14.78 5.35 -37.93
N THR A 618 15.94 4.92 -37.43
CA THR A 618 16.70 3.78 -37.96
C THR A 618 16.22 2.47 -37.35
N ASN A 619 16.33 1.38 -38.12
CA ASN A 619 15.96 0.04 -37.66
C ASN A 619 16.79 -0.40 -36.45
N ASN A 620 16.08 -0.86 -35.42
CA ASN A 620 16.67 -1.62 -34.32
C ASN A 620 17.24 -2.95 -34.80
N PHE A 621 18.33 -3.41 -34.19
CA PHE A 621 18.79 -4.79 -34.39
C PHE A 621 18.00 -5.72 -33.47
N VAL A 622 17.42 -6.78 -34.02
CA VAL A 622 16.50 -7.64 -33.28
C VAL A 622 16.94 -9.10 -33.38
N GLU A 623 16.90 -9.78 -32.24
CA GLU A 623 17.19 -11.20 -32.11
C GLU A 623 16.08 -11.88 -31.31
N VAL A 624 15.62 -13.04 -31.77
CA VAL A 624 14.76 -13.93 -30.99
C VAL A 624 15.58 -15.13 -30.53
N GLY A 625 15.45 -15.50 -29.27
CA GLY A 625 16.28 -16.52 -28.66
C GLY A 625 15.56 -17.35 -27.62
N GLN A 626 16.24 -18.43 -27.22
CA GLN A 626 15.81 -19.29 -26.13
C GLN A 626 16.98 -19.48 -25.17
N PHE A 627 16.68 -19.52 -23.88
CA PHE A 627 17.67 -19.80 -22.86
C PHE A 627 17.14 -20.83 -21.87
N ALA A 628 17.94 -21.86 -21.61
CA ALA A 628 17.72 -22.74 -20.48
C ALA A 628 18.29 -22.06 -19.24
N THR A 629 17.45 -21.72 -18.26
CA THR A 629 17.89 -20.98 -17.06
C THR A 629 18.86 -21.77 -16.18
N GLY A 630 19.15 -23.04 -16.53
CA GLY A 630 20.11 -23.92 -15.87
C GLY A 630 19.66 -24.43 -14.49
N TYR A 631 18.59 -23.86 -13.92
CA TYR A 631 18.09 -24.18 -12.58
C TYR A 631 16.65 -24.71 -12.65
N LYS A 632 16.44 -25.97 -12.21
CA LYS A 632 15.14 -26.70 -12.30
C LYS A 632 14.54 -26.84 -13.72
N SER A 633 15.37 -26.72 -14.76
CA SER A 633 15.01 -27.02 -16.15
C SER A 633 13.92 -26.13 -16.79
N ILE A 634 13.65 -24.94 -16.24
CA ILE A 634 12.76 -23.97 -16.90
C ILE A 634 13.52 -23.37 -18.10
N ARG A 635 12.85 -23.32 -19.24
CA ARG A 635 13.33 -22.61 -20.44
C ARG A 635 12.55 -21.32 -20.55
N THR A 636 13.19 -20.26 -21.03
CA THR A 636 12.53 -19.01 -21.38
C THR A 636 12.83 -18.66 -22.83
N ASN A 637 11.85 -18.05 -23.50
CA ASN A 637 12.01 -17.48 -24.82
C ASN A 637 12.06 -15.97 -24.69
N PHE A 638 12.83 -15.31 -25.53
CA PHE A 638 12.96 -13.87 -25.48
C PHE A 638 13.08 -13.24 -26.85
N ILE A 639 12.72 -11.97 -26.89
CA ILE A 639 13.14 -11.04 -27.92
C ILE A 639 14.10 -10.02 -27.31
N ASN A 640 15.22 -9.79 -28.00
CA ASN A 640 16.23 -8.79 -27.71
C ASN A 640 16.16 -7.71 -28.78
N ILE A 641 15.86 -6.48 -28.38
CA ILE A 641 15.79 -5.30 -29.28
C ILE A 641 16.92 -4.35 -28.89
N THR A 642 17.92 -4.23 -29.76
CA THR A 642 19.08 -3.36 -29.59
C THR A 642 18.86 -2.02 -30.29
N THR A 643 19.06 -0.93 -29.56
CA THR A 643 18.91 0.46 -30.01
C THR A 643 20.25 1.20 -29.88
N GLN A 644 20.68 1.86 -30.94
CA GLN A 644 21.81 2.77 -30.89
C GLN A 644 21.44 4.05 -30.11
N LEU A 645 22.30 4.44 -29.17
CA LEU A 645 22.11 5.64 -28.35
C LEU A 645 22.62 6.89 -29.07
N GLY A 646 21.74 7.88 -29.21
CA GLY A 646 22.07 9.24 -29.63
C GLY A 646 23.02 9.95 -28.63
N PRO A 647 23.54 11.13 -28.96
CA PRO A 647 24.61 11.81 -28.20
C PRO A 647 24.24 12.21 -26.77
N ARG A 648 22.96 12.50 -26.49
CA ARG A 648 22.49 12.94 -25.17
C ARG A 648 21.21 12.25 -24.73
N VAL A 649 20.20 12.24 -25.60
CA VAL A 649 18.89 11.64 -25.34
C VAL A 649 18.64 10.54 -26.35
N THR A 650 18.02 9.45 -25.91
CA THR A 650 17.47 8.41 -26.78
C THR A 650 16.12 7.99 -26.25
N ARG A 651 15.16 7.81 -27.15
CA ARG A 651 13.81 7.38 -26.81
C ARG A 651 13.40 6.23 -27.72
N THR A 652 12.90 5.16 -27.12
CA THR A 652 12.43 3.99 -27.86
C THR A 652 11.04 3.63 -27.38
N ALA A 653 10.12 3.50 -28.33
CA ALA A 653 8.77 3.02 -28.07
C ALA A 653 8.66 1.54 -28.42
N TYR A 654 7.95 0.79 -27.60
CA TYR A 654 7.56 -0.59 -27.84
C TYR A 654 6.04 -0.67 -27.68
N LEU A 655 5.38 -1.37 -28.59
CA LEU A 655 3.94 -1.52 -28.61
C LEU A 655 3.60 -3.01 -28.53
N PHE A 656 2.96 -3.39 -27.43
CA PHE A 656 2.53 -4.76 -27.14
C PHE A 656 1.04 -4.88 -27.42
N LEU A 657 0.68 -5.72 -28.38
CA LEU A 657 -0.68 -5.91 -28.87
C LEU A 657 -1.21 -7.28 -28.47
N GLY A 658 -2.32 -7.28 -27.76
CA GLY A 658 -3.17 -8.43 -27.52
C GLY A 658 -4.00 -8.81 -28.76
N PRO A 659 -4.74 -9.92 -28.71
CA PRO A 659 -5.45 -10.45 -29.86
C PRO A 659 -6.58 -9.53 -30.34
N GLY A 660 -6.66 -9.34 -31.66
CA GLY A 660 -7.81 -8.70 -32.33
C GLY A 660 -7.75 -7.17 -32.44
N GLU A 661 -6.67 -6.53 -31.98
CA GLU A 661 -6.47 -5.08 -32.11
C GLU A 661 -5.81 -4.74 -33.45
N LYS A 662 -6.30 -3.71 -34.14
CA LYS A 662 -5.64 -3.11 -35.30
C LYS A 662 -4.99 -1.80 -34.88
N VAL A 663 -3.67 -1.70 -35.05
CA VAL A 663 -2.93 -0.50 -34.67
C VAL A 663 -2.04 -0.05 -35.83
N ASP A 664 -2.10 1.24 -36.16
CA ASP A 664 -1.19 1.86 -37.12
C ASP A 664 0.19 2.10 -36.48
N VAL A 665 1.22 2.20 -37.32
CA VAL A 665 2.59 2.54 -36.87
C VAL A 665 2.56 3.86 -36.09
N PRO A 666 3.12 3.91 -34.86
CA PRO A 666 3.15 5.13 -34.05
C PRO A 666 3.85 6.27 -34.77
N GLN A 667 3.18 7.43 -34.88
CA GLN A 667 3.75 8.62 -35.50
C GLN A 667 4.26 9.59 -34.43
N VAL A 668 5.48 10.07 -34.60
CA VAL A 668 6.08 11.06 -33.69
C VAL A 668 5.56 12.46 -34.06
N ILE A 669 4.67 13.02 -33.23
CA ILE A 669 4.15 14.38 -33.43
C ILE A 669 5.17 15.42 -32.96
N ALA A 670 5.80 15.16 -31.81
CA ALA A 670 6.81 16.06 -31.25
C ALA A 670 7.78 15.32 -30.33
N SER A 671 9.08 15.44 -30.61
CA SER A 671 10.15 15.11 -29.67
C SER A 671 10.81 16.41 -29.21
N ARG A 672 10.51 16.86 -27.98
CA ARG A 672 11.12 18.06 -27.37
C ARG A 672 12.11 17.64 -26.28
N GLU A 673 12.97 18.55 -25.83
CA GLU A 673 13.98 18.26 -24.79
C GLU A 673 13.39 17.60 -23.53
N HIS A 674 12.18 18.01 -23.11
CA HIS A 674 11.57 17.57 -21.84
C HIS A 674 10.28 16.75 -22.00
N GLY A 675 9.93 16.36 -23.22
CA GLY A 675 8.71 15.58 -23.43
C GLY A 675 8.57 15.00 -24.83
N LEU A 676 7.70 14.01 -24.93
CA LEU A 676 7.41 13.25 -26.14
C LEU A 676 5.91 13.28 -26.42
N LYS A 677 5.52 13.43 -27.69
CA LYS A 677 4.15 13.27 -28.18
C LYS A 677 4.09 12.24 -29.31
N LEU A 678 3.29 11.20 -29.13
CA LEU A 678 3.04 10.14 -30.11
C LEU A 678 1.56 10.14 -30.51
N LEU A 679 1.29 9.91 -31.80
CA LEU A 679 -0.03 9.60 -32.34
C LEU A 679 -0.08 8.10 -32.63
N LEU A 680 -1.11 7.42 -32.12
CA LEU A 680 -1.43 6.04 -32.46
C LEU A 680 -2.89 6.00 -32.92
N THR A 681 -3.18 5.23 -33.97
CA THR A 681 -4.55 4.91 -34.35
C THR A 681 -4.83 3.47 -33.90
N ILE A 682 -5.78 3.27 -33.00
CA ILE A 682 -6.20 1.95 -32.51
C ILE A 682 -7.65 1.75 -32.92
N ASN A 683 -7.92 0.74 -33.74
CA ASN A 683 -9.26 0.45 -34.30
C ASN A 683 -9.96 1.72 -34.82
N ASP A 684 -9.27 2.46 -35.69
CA ASP A 684 -9.75 3.73 -36.31
C ASP A 684 -9.94 4.92 -35.33
N ILE A 685 -9.56 4.78 -34.07
CA ILE A 685 -9.61 5.85 -33.06
C ILE A 685 -8.20 6.40 -32.84
N LYS A 686 -8.06 7.73 -32.92
CA LYS A 686 -6.78 8.43 -32.68
C LYS A 686 -6.51 8.62 -31.19
N TYR A 687 -5.31 8.26 -30.76
CA TYR A 687 -4.75 8.45 -29.42
C TYR A 687 -3.51 9.33 -29.51
N VAL A 688 -3.55 10.52 -28.93
CA VAL A 688 -2.38 11.39 -28.79
C VAL A 688 -1.84 11.26 -27.37
N VAL A 689 -0.71 10.57 -27.25
CA VAL A 689 -0.03 10.29 -25.97
C VAL A 689 1.10 11.29 -25.78
N SER A 690 1.01 12.13 -24.74
CA SER A 690 2.05 13.10 -24.37
C SER A 690 2.68 12.70 -23.03
N ILE A 691 3.99 12.41 -23.01
CA ILE A 691 4.74 11.97 -21.82
C ILE A 691 5.78 13.02 -21.49
N ALA A 692 5.81 13.49 -20.23
CA ALA A 692 6.90 14.32 -19.75
C ALA A 692 8.12 13.46 -19.40
N THR A 693 9.26 13.70 -20.05
CA THR A 693 10.48 12.91 -19.83
C THR A 693 11.33 13.49 -18.70
N LYS A 694 11.22 14.79 -18.43
CA LYS A 694 11.85 15.41 -17.27
C LYS A 694 10.94 15.32 -16.04
N HIS A 695 10.94 14.16 -15.41
CA HIS A 695 10.00 13.81 -14.33
C HIS A 695 10.23 14.59 -13.02
N ASP A 696 11.48 14.96 -12.74
CA ASP A 696 11.95 15.64 -11.52
C ASP A 696 11.64 17.15 -11.47
N SER A 697 10.90 17.69 -12.44
CA SER A 697 10.58 19.12 -12.49
C SER A 697 9.11 19.43 -12.76
N PRO A 698 8.30 19.74 -11.73
CA PRO A 698 6.89 20.13 -11.91
C PRO A 698 6.69 21.32 -12.86
N TYR A 699 7.64 22.28 -12.92
CA TYR A 699 7.59 23.40 -13.86
C TYR A 699 7.66 22.95 -15.32
N LEU A 700 8.61 22.08 -15.64
CA LEU A 700 8.79 21.57 -17.00
C LEU A 700 7.64 20.63 -17.39
N ARG A 701 7.14 19.83 -16.46
CA ARG A 701 5.94 19.00 -16.65
C ARG A 701 4.72 19.86 -16.97
N TYR A 702 4.48 20.92 -16.19
CA TYR A 702 3.38 21.86 -16.43
C TYR A 702 3.51 22.56 -17.78
N ASN A 703 4.69 23.06 -18.13
CA ASN A 703 4.92 23.74 -19.42
C ASN A 703 4.70 22.80 -20.62
N PHE A 704 4.98 21.50 -20.47
CA PHE A 704 4.82 20.53 -21.55
C PHE A 704 3.40 19.96 -21.66
N LEU A 705 2.78 19.62 -20.52
CA LEU A 705 1.48 18.91 -20.45
C LEU A 705 0.29 19.83 -20.18
N GLY A 706 0.51 21.03 -19.66
CA GLY A 706 -0.52 21.94 -19.15
C GLY A 706 -0.96 21.66 -17.70
N PHE A 707 -0.30 20.73 -17.01
CA PHE A 707 -0.53 20.39 -15.60
C PHE A 707 0.68 19.68 -15.00
N CYS A 708 0.76 19.59 -13.67
CA CYS A 708 1.91 18.98 -12.95
C CYS A 708 1.95 17.45 -12.98
N GLY A 709 1.20 16.77 -13.84
CA GLY A 709 1.22 15.31 -13.93
C GLY A 709 2.34 14.80 -14.83
N PHE A 710 2.19 13.57 -15.34
CA PHE A 710 3.28 12.88 -16.03
C PHE A 710 2.92 12.43 -17.45
N CYS A 711 1.64 12.15 -17.71
CA CYS A 711 1.17 11.73 -19.03
C CYS A 711 -0.22 12.30 -19.32
N LYS A 712 -0.45 12.71 -20.56
CA LYS A 712 -1.76 13.13 -21.10
C LYS A 712 -2.10 12.26 -22.30
N VAL A 713 -3.27 11.65 -22.30
CA VAL A 713 -3.79 10.88 -23.44
C VAL A 713 -5.06 11.56 -23.95
N GLN A 714 -5.04 12.01 -25.19
CA GLN A 714 -6.22 12.55 -25.87
C GLN A 714 -6.76 11.51 -26.84
N ILE A 715 -8.05 11.19 -26.71
CA ILE A 715 -8.74 10.14 -27.47
C ILE A 715 -9.80 10.81 -28.34
N GLY A 716 -9.56 10.78 -29.66
CA GLY A 716 -10.27 11.61 -30.63
C GLY A 716 -10.31 13.09 -30.19
N ASP A 717 -11.43 13.76 -30.47
CA ASP A 717 -11.61 15.18 -30.14
C ASP A 717 -12.35 15.41 -28.80
N LYS A 718 -12.74 14.35 -28.09
CA LYS A 718 -13.72 14.44 -26.99
C LYS A 718 -13.19 14.08 -25.61
N LYS A 719 -12.28 13.12 -25.47
CA LYS A 719 -11.81 12.64 -24.13
C LYS A 719 -10.33 12.96 -23.93
N VAL A 720 -10.00 13.57 -22.80
CA VAL A 720 -8.62 13.80 -22.36
C VAL A 720 -8.43 13.18 -20.99
N VAL A 721 -7.52 12.21 -20.91
CA VAL A 721 -7.07 11.59 -19.66
C VAL A 721 -5.76 12.23 -19.23
N ARG A 722 -5.69 12.58 -17.94
CA ARG A 722 -4.53 13.21 -17.30
C ARG A 722 -4.05 12.25 -16.21
N PHE A 723 -2.83 11.75 -16.34
CA PHE A 723 -2.23 10.86 -15.34
C PHE A 723 -1.33 11.66 -14.40
N GLY A 724 -1.49 11.39 -13.09
CA GLY A 724 -0.85 12.13 -12.00
C GLY A 724 -1.74 13.18 -11.32
N LEU A 725 -2.85 13.58 -11.91
CA LEU A 725 -3.93 14.32 -11.24
C LEU A 725 -5.23 13.62 -11.62
N ASP A 726 -6.18 13.41 -10.71
CA ASP A 726 -7.42 12.68 -11.04
C ASP A 726 -8.05 13.20 -12.33
N THR A 727 -8.58 12.27 -13.12
CA THR A 727 -9.22 12.59 -14.38
C THR A 727 -10.42 13.48 -14.16
N VAL A 728 -10.34 14.68 -14.73
CA VAL A 728 -11.52 15.51 -14.92
C VAL A 728 -12.25 14.91 -16.12
N LEU A 729 -13.32 14.15 -15.86
CA LEU A 729 -14.33 13.92 -16.89
C LEU A 729 -14.77 15.31 -17.36
N ALA A 730 -14.66 15.57 -18.67
CA ALA A 730 -15.06 16.85 -19.26
C ALA A 730 -16.56 17.17 -19.06
N ASP A 731 -17.32 16.26 -18.44
CA ASP A 731 -18.76 16.36 -18.20
C ASP A 731 -19.17 16.43 -16.71
N GLU A 732 -18.22 16.50 -15.76
CA GLU A 732 -18.54 16.71 -14.33
C GLU A 732 -18.33 18.16 -13.85
N ARG A 733 -18.70 19.14 -14.69
CA ARG A 733 -19.04 20.50 -14.23
C ARG A 733 -20.54 20.75 -14.39
N SER A 734 -21.35 20.10 -13.55
CA SER A 734 -22.42 20.74 -12.76
C SER A 734 -23.27 19.71 -11.99
N LYS A 735 -22.70 19.02 -11.02
CA LYS A 735 -23.49 18.58 -9.86
C LYS A 735 -22.68 18.86 -8.60
N SER A 736 -22.57 20.15 -8.27
CA SER A 736 -22.52 20.51 -6.87
C SER A 736 -23.76 19.88 -6.24
N THR A 737 -23.54 18.93 -5.34
CA THR A 737 -24.53 18.55 -4.33
C THR A 737 -24.83 19.81 -3.51
N ILE A 738 -25.74 20.63 -4.03
CA ILE A 738 -26.64 21.42 -3.20
C ILE A 738 -27.33 20.36 -2.33
N SER A 739 -27.27 20.53 -1.02
CA SER A 739 -27.83 19.57 -0.08
C SER A 739 -29.26 19.23 -0.48
N SER A 740 -29.55 17.93 -0.59
CA SER A 740 -30.89 17.41 -0.85
C SER A 740 -31.89 17.89 0.20
N GLU A 741 -31.43 18.32 1.38
CA GLU A 741 -32.24 18.93 2.43
C GLU A 741 -32.82 20.31 2.05
N ALA A 742 -32.10 21.13 1.27
CA ALA A 742 -32.62 22.42 0.82
C ALA A 742 -33.68 22.26 -0.28
N TYR A 743 -33.47 21.31 -1.20
CA TYR A 743 -34.39 21.05 -2.31
C TYR A 743 -35.69 20.38 -1.83
N LEU A 744 -35.60 19.43 -0.89
CA LEU A 744 -36.77 18.85 -0.21
C LEU A 744 -37.52 19.92 0.61
N SER A 745 -36.82 20.77 1.37
CA SER A 745 -37.44 21.86 2.14
C SER A 745 -38.26 22.83 1.26
N VAL A 746 -37.74 23.18 0.09
CA VAL A 746 -38.44 24.06 -0.87
C VAL A 746 -39.64 23.34 -1.50
N ILE A 747 -39.50 22.06 -1.87
CA ILE A 747 -40.62 21.26 -2.41
C ILE A 747 -41.72 21.06 -1.36
N TRP A 748 -41.37 20.78 -0.11
CA TRP A 748 -42.34 20.64 0.99
C TRP A 748 -43.03 21.96 1.36
N LYS A 749 -42.33 23.10 1.27
CA LYS A 749 -42.95 24.44 1.40
C LYS A 749 -43.87 24.76 0.22
N PHE A 750 -43.51 24.34 -1.00
CA PHE A 750 -44.33 24.52 -2.20
C PHE A 750 -45.59 23.63 -2.18
N LEU A 751 -45.46 22.36 -1.79
CA LEU A 751 -46.58 21.43 -1.61
C LEU A 751 -47.47 21.86 -0.43
N GLY A 752 -46.90 22.33 0.68
CA GLY A 752 -47.64 22.82 1.83
C GLY A 752 -48.45 24.08 1.53
N SER A 753 -47.91 24.99 0.71
CA SER A 753 -48.64 26.20 0.27
C SER A 753 -49.75 25.87 -0.74
N LEU A 754 -49.53 24.92 -1.66
CA LEU A 754 -50.58 24.40 -2.54
C LEU A 754 -51.71 23.70 -1.76
N PHE A 755 -51.37 22.93 -0.74
CA PHE A 755 -52.36 22.26 0.12
C PHE A 755 -53.18 23.26 0.93
N PHE A 756 -52.56 24.32 1.45
CA PHE A 756 -53.26 25.38 2.18
C PHE A 756 -54.25 26.14 1.29
N ILE A 757 -53.87 26.42 0.04
CA ILE A 757 -54.75 27.05 -0.97
C ILE A 757 -55.90 26.12 -1.37
N PHE A 758 -55.65 24.81 -1.48
CA PHE A 758 -56.69 23.81 -1.72
C PHE A 758 -57.70 23.75 -0.56
N CYS A 759 -57.23 23.76 0.69
CA CYS A 759 -58.11 23.77 1.87
C CYS A 759 -58.95 25.04 1.96
N ILE A 760 -58.40 26.22 1.65
CA ILE A 760 -59.15 27.48 1.62
C ILE A 760 -60.19 27.47 0.50
N SER A 761 -59.82 27.04 -0.71
CA SER A 761 -60.75 26.99 -1.84
C SER A 761 -61.88 25.98 -1.63
N VAL A 762 -61.62 24.82 -1.02
CA VAL A 762 -62.65 23.85 -0.63
C VAL A 762 -63.53 24.41 0.50
N SER A 763 -62.96 25.10 1.49
CA SER A 763 -63.73 25.71 2.58
C SER A 763 -64.63 26.83 2.10
N VAL A 764 -64.15 27.67 1.18
CA VAL A 764 -64.95 28.72 0.52
C VAL A 764 -66.04 28.09 -0.37
N PHE A 765 -65.73 27.00 -1.08
CA PHE A 765 -66.71 26.29 -1.89
C PHE A 765 -67.82 25.64 -1.04
N LEU A 766 -67.46 25.01 0.09
CA LEU A 766 -68.42 24.43 1.04
C LEU A 766 -69.25 25.52 1.74
N PHE A 767 -68.64 26.66 2.08
CA PHE A 767 -69.34 27.83 2.62
C PHE A 767 -70.33 28.42 1.60
N CYS A 768 -69.95 28.50 0.32
CA CYS A 768 -70.85 28.91 -0.76
C CYS A 768 -71.97 27.88 -1.03
N LEU A 769 -71.73 26.59 -0.80
CA LEU A 769 -72.77 25.55 -0.88
C LEU A 769 -73.74 25.61 0.31
N GLN A 770 -73.28 25.98 1.51
CA GLN A 770 -74.14 26.19 2.68
C GLN A 770 -75.01 27.46 2.55
N LEU A 771 -74.53 28.49 1.85
CA LEU A 771 -75.30 29.70 1.52
C LEU A 771 -76.32 29.50 0.38
N ARG A 772 -76.36 28.32 -0.24
CA ARG A 772 -77.20 27.98 -1.40
C ARG A 772 -78.69 27.77 -1.06
N SER A 773 -79.13 28.06 0.16
CA SER A 773 -80.55 27.98 0.53
C SER A 773 -81.34 29.27 0.30
N ARG A 774 -80.71 30.43 -0.02
CA ARG A 774 -81.47 31.65 -0.33
C ARG A 774 -80.81 32.55 -1.39
N VAL A 775 -81.52 32.62 -2.52
CA VAL A 775 -81.55 33.67 -3.55
C VAL A 775 -80.46 33.62 -4.64
N VAL A 776 -80.98 33.70 -5.87
CA VAL A 776 -80.39 33.46 -7.18
C VAL A 776 -79.62 34.67 -7.70
N GLY A 777 -78.51 34.42 -8.41
CA GLY A 777 -77.89 35.40 -9.30
C GLY A 777 -76.65 34.83 -10.01
N LEU A 778 -76.79 34.42 -11.27
CA LEU A 778 -75.74 33.83 -12.14
C LEU A 778 -74.51 34.76 -12.39
N THR A 779 -74.52 35.98 -11.86
CA THR A 779 -73.47 36.99 -11.98
C THR A 779 -72.36 36.85 -10.95
N MET A 780 -72.63 36.33 -9.75
CA MET A 780 -71.60 36.18 -8.69
C MET A 780 -70.60 35.05 -8.99
N LEU A 781 -71.03 33.99 -9.67
CA LEU A 781 -70.15 32.88 -10.06
C LEU A 781 -69.07 33.32 -11.07
N LYS A 782 -69.40 34.26 -11.97
CA LYS A 782 -68.45 34.84 -12.92
C LYS A 782 -67.46 35.78 -12.25
N VAL A 783 -67.89 36.53 -11.24
CA VAL A 783 -67.01 37.43 -10.46
C VAL A 783 -66.03 36.62 -9.62
N ILE A 784 -66.48 35.52 -8.99
CA ILE A 784 -65.61 34.66 -8.20
C ILE A 784 -64.60 33.90 -9.09
N LEU A 785 -65.05 33.38 -10.24
CA LEU A 785 -64.15 32.75 -11.21
C LEU A 785 -63.14 33.75 -11.78
N GLY A 786 -63.58 34.97 -12.09
CA GLY A 786 -62.70 36.06 -12.52
C GLY A 786 -61.69 36.46 -11.45
N SER A 787 -62.10 36.50 -10.18
CA SER A 787 -61.23 36.80 -9.04
C SER A 787 -60.19 35.70 -8.81
N ALA A 788 -60.59 34.43 -8.95
CA ALA A 788 -59.70 33.28 -8.82
C ALA A 788 -58.69 33.21 -9.98
N ILE A 789 -59.11 33.51 -11.21
CA ILE A 789 -58.22 33.61 -12.38
C ILE A 789 -57.25 34.78 -12.23
N LEU A 790 -57.71 35.94 -11.75
CA LEU A 790 -56.87 37.10 -11.52
C LEU A 790 -55.84 36.85 -10.41
N LEU A 791 -56.26 36.19 -9.32
CA LEU A 791 -55.35 35.80 -8.23
C LEU A 791 -54.33 34.76 -8.70
N TRP A 792 -54.75 33.80 -9.53
CA TRP A 792 -53.84 32.84 -10.17
C TRP A 792 -52.85 33.55 -11.08
N LEU A 793 -53.29 34.50 -11.92
CA LEU A 793 -52.41 35.29 -12.78
C LEU A 793 -51.40 36.12 -11.97
N VAL A 794 -51.83 36.80 -10.91
CA VAL A 794 -50.95 37.60 -10.05
C VAL A 794 -49.93 36.73 -9.31
N LEU A 795 -50.32 35.56 -8.80
CA LEU A 795 -49.37 34.63 -8.19
C LEU A 795 -48.39 34.03 -9.22
N THR A 796 -48.88 33.69 -10.42
CA THR A 796 -48.03 33.14 -11.49
C THR A 796 -47.03 34.19 -11.99
N LEU A 797 -47.44 35.46 -12.06
CA LEU A 797 -46.55 36.60 -12.37
C LEU A 797 -45.55 36.87 -11.23
N SER A 798 -45.96 36.80 -9.97
CA SER A 798 -45.05 37.02 -8.83
C SER A 798 -43.98 35.91 -8.72
N ILE A 799 -44.34 34.66 -8.99
CA ILE A 799 -43.41 33.51 -8.99
C ILE A 799 -42.44 33.59 -10.17
N ASN A 800 -42.89 34.05 -11.35
CA ASN A 800 -41.99 34.25 -12.50
C ASN A 800 -41.09 35.49 -12.35
N PHE A 801 -41.51 36.54 -11.64
CA PHE A 801 -40.69 37.72 -11.39
C PHE A 801 -39.64 37.54 -10.28
N ASP A 802 -39.90 36.71 -9.26
CA ASP A 802 -38.87 36.34 -8.28
C ASP A 802 -37.75 35.46 -8.88
N PHE A 803 -38.01 34.85 -10.05
CA PHE A 803 -36.99 34.16 -10.86
C PHE A 803 -36.14 35.09 -11.74
N CYS A 804 -36.36 36.41 -11.69
CA CYS A 804 -35.65 37.39 -12.52
C CYS A 804 -35.15 38.61 -11.71
N ARG A 805 -34.43 38.37 -10.60
CA ARG A 805 -33.56 39.37 -9.97
C ARG A 805 -32.08 38.95 -10.05
N GLY A 806 -31.41 39.38 -11.13
CA GLY A 806 -29.95 39.31 -11.28
C GLY A 806 -29.51 39.29 -12.74
N LYS A 807 -28.62 40.21 -13.14
CA LYS A 807 -28.29 40.59 -14.53
C LYS A 807 -27.84 39.41 -15.41
N HIS A 808 -28.67 39.02 -16.38
CA HIS A 808 -28.39 38.71 -17.80
C HIS A 808 -29.45 37.76 -18.38
N CYS A 809 -30.55 38.33 -18.86
CA CYS A 809 -31.53 37.64 -19.71
C CYS A 809 -31.22 38.03 -21.16
N LEU A 810 -30.67 37.12 -21.98
CA LEU A 810 -30.54 37.30 -23.42
C LEU A 810 -30.81 35.98 -24.14
N ILE A 811 -32.01 35.86 -24.71
CA ILE A 811 -32.25 35.03 -25.89
C ILE A 811 -31.81 35.88 -27.09
N ALA A 812 -30.64 35.62 -27.65
CA ALA A 812 -30.21 36.15 -28.93
C ALA A 812 -29.77 35.00 -29.84
N LYS A 813 -30.34 34.95 -31.04
CA LYS A 813 -29.97 34.04 -32.13
C LYS A 813 -28.48 34.21 -32.49
N PRO A 814 -27.77 33.14 -32.93
CA PRO A 814 -26.38 33.27 -33.35
C PRO A 814 -26.29 33.93 -34.72
N LYS A 815 -25.54 35.03 -34.81
CA LYS A 815 -24.99 35.54 -36.06
C LYS A 815 -23.67 34.82 -36.35
N GLU A 816 -23.55 34.25 -37.54
CA GLU A 816 -22.28 33.85 -38.14
C GLU A 816 -21.33 35.04 -38.22
N ILE A 817 -20.15 34.91 -37.63
CA ILE A 817 -18.96 35.67 -37.99
C ILE A 817 -17.82 34.65 -38.08
N LEU A 818 -17.38 34.41 -39.30
CA LEU A 818 -16.07 33.84 -39.63
C LEU A 818 -14.97 34.68 -38.98
N ASN A 819 -14.15 34.08 -38.12
CA ASN A 819 -12.68 34.23 -38.13
C ASN A 819 -12.01 33.40 -37.02
N GLU A 820 -11.12 32.52 -37.49
CA GLU A 820 -9.79 32.12 -37.00
C GLU A 820 -9.51 31.99 -35.49
N ASN A 821 -8.94 30.82 -35.16
CA ASN A 821 -8.04 30.54 -34.02
C ASN A 821 -8.60 30.79 -32.61
N ARG A 822 -9.33 29.81 -32.08
CA ARG A 822 -9.46 29.63 -30.62
C ARG A 822 -9.31 28.16 -30.23
N GLU A 823 -8.13 27.83 -29.72
CA GLU A 823 -7.92 26.71 -28.82
C GLU A 823 -8.98 26.76 -27.70
N ASN A 824 -9.69 25.66 -27.49
CA ASN A 824 -10.67 25.53 -26.42
C ASN A 824 -9.97 25.62 -25.05
N ASN A 825 -10.09 26.79 -24.42
CA ASN A 825 -9.69 27.09 -23.05
C ASN A 825 -10.52 26.27 -22.05
N LEU A 826 -10.05 25.06 -21.71
CA LEU A 826 -10.21 24.55 -20.35
C LEU A 826 -9.31 25.43 -19.47
N GLU A 827 -9.89 26.15 -18.50
CA GLU A 827 -9.11 27.00 -17.59
C GLU A 827 -7.87 26.24 -17.06
N PRO A 828 -6.65 26.72 -17.34
CA PRO A 828 -5.45 26.17 -16.74
C PRO A 828 -5.55 26.36 -15.22
N PHE A 829 -5.01 25.44 -14.43
CA PHE A 829 -4.71 25.77 -13.03
C PHE A 829 -3.81 27.01 -13.03
N GLY A 830 -4.39 28.18 -12.74
CA GLY A 830 -3.70 29.46 -12.76
C GLY A 830 -2.50 29.42 -11.84
N ASP A 831 -1.31 29.54 -12.43
CA ASP A 831 0.01 29.51 -11.82
C ASP A 831 0.34 28.30 -10.90
N LEU A 832 1.59 27.84 -10.97
CA LEU A 832 2.09 26.72 -10.16
C LEU A 832 2.00 26.98 -8.65
N PRO A 833 1.65 25.96 -7.84
CA PRO A 833 1.29 26.17 -6.44
C PRO A 833 2.47 26.61 -5.57
N PHE A 834 2.16 27.40 -4.55
CA PHE A 834 3.05 27.77 -3.46
C PHE A 834 2.45 27.24 -2.16
N VAL A 835 3.03 26.16 -1.64
CA VAL A 835 2.46 25.42 -0.52
C VAL A 835 2.93 26.04 0.79
N LEU A 836 1.96 26.37 1.65
CA LEU A 836 2.16 26.85 3.01
C LEU A 836 1.51 25.84 3.94
N TYR A 837 2.13 25.52 5.06
CA TYR A 837 1.47 24.66 6.05
C TYR A 837 1.80 25.06 7.47
N THR A 838 0.78 24.95 8.34
CA THR A 838 0.84 25.33 9.75
C THR A 838 -0.13 24.48 10.56
N SER A 839 0.08 24.45 11.88
CA SER A 839 -0.85 23.87 12.86
C SER A 839 -0.54 24.45 14.23
N LEU A 840 -1.40 24.19 15.21
CA LEU A 840 -0.99 24.28 16.61
C LEU A 840 0.18 23.31 16.89
N PRO A 841 1.03 23.56 17.89
CA PRO A 841 2.04 22.60 18.34
C PRO A 841 1.39 21.24 18.64
N LEU A 842 2.08 20.13 18.31
CA LEU A 842 1.56 18.77 18.48
C LEU A 842 0.24 18.47 17.74
N ALA A 843 -0.14 19.30 16.76
CA ALA A 843 -1.36 19.10 15.95
C ALA A 843 -1.08 18.57 14.54
N GLY A 844 0.18 18.26 14.18
CA GLY A 844 0.50 17.50 12.97
C GLY A 844 1.32 18.21 11.90
N ASN A 845 1.73 19.47 12.10
CA ASN A 845 2.68 20.16 11.22
C ASN A 845 4.00 19.36 11.06
N GLU A 846 4.40 18.62 12.08
CA GLU A 846 5.57 17.74 12.07
C GLU A 846 5.43 16.63 11.02
N ILE A 847 4.23 16.05 10.89
CA ILE A 847 3.90 15.01 9.90
C ILE A 847 3.93 15.60 8.49
N VAL A 848 3.28 16.75 8.30
CA VAL A 848 3.22 17.43 6.99
C VAL A 848 4.62 17.86 6.55
N HIS A 849 5.43 18.39 7.47
CA HIS A 849 6.83 18.72 7.23
C HIS A 849 7.63 17.49 6.78
N TYR A 850 7.45 16.34 7.45
CA TYR A 850 8.13 15.10 7.11
C TYR A 850 7.79 14.59 5.69
N ILE A 851 6.55 14.75 5.26
CA ILE A 851 6.10 14.45 3.89
C ILE A 851 6.76 15.38 2.86
N PHE A 852 6.85 16.69 3.10
CA PHE A 852 7.41 17.61 2.10
C PHE A 852 8.93 17.67 2.05
N LYS A 853 9.63 17.48 3.19
CA LYS A 853 11.08 17.73 3.30
C LYS A 853 11.95 17.00 2.27
N ASN A 854 11.57 15.77 1.91
CA ASN A 854 12.31 14.91 0.98
C ASN A 854 11.45 14.50 -0.25
N ALA A 855 10.43 15.28 -0.60
CA ALA A 855 9.67 15.05 -1.83
C ALA A 855 10.42 15.68 -3.02
N SER A 856 10.64 14.96 -4.11
CA SER A 856 11.34 15.45 -5.30
C SER A 856 10.70 16.70 -5.91
N ASP A 857 9.36 16.77 -5.86
CA ASP A 857 8.58 17.90 -6.39
C ASP A 857 8.66 19.17 -5.55
N PHE A 858 9.21 19.12 -4.33
CA PHE A 858 9.21 20.24 -3.41
C PHE A 858 10.59 20.54 -2.83
N PHE A 859 10.92 21.81 -2.69
CA PHE A 859 11.99 22.24 -1.80
C PHE A 859 11.36 22.86 -0.54
N ASN A 860 11.93 22.53 0.61
CA ASN A 860 11.37 22.93 1.89
C ASN A 860 12.06 24.17 2.43
N VAL A 861 11.26 25.12 2.92
CA VAL A 861 11.74 26.31 3.64
C VAL A 861 11.01 26.35 4.97
N ALA A 862 11.74 26.59 6.06
CA ALA A 862 11.14 26.85 7.36
C ALA A 862 11.37 28.31 7.73
N PHE A 863 10.30 29.02 8.06
CA PHE A 863 10.46 30.31 8.75
C PHE A 863 10.90 30.07 10.20
N PRO A 864 11.69 30.98 10.79
CA PRO A 864 12.12 30.83 12.18
C PRO A 864 10.92 30.71 13.12
N ASP A 865 10.98 29.73 14.02
CA ASP A 865 10.07 29.69 15.17
C ASP A 865 10.39 30.87 16.09
N SER A 866 9.38 31.45 16.74
CA SER A 866 9.61 32.37 17.85
C SER A 866 10.39 31.61 18.92
N LYS A 867 11.70 31.85 19.02
CA LYS A 867 12.58 31.09 19.90
C LYS A 867 11.99 31.07 21.32
N ASN A 868 11.70 29.86 21.82
CA ASN A 868 11.35 29.54 23.21
C ASN A 868 9.99 30.01 23.75
N LYS A 869 9.01 30.38 22.92
CA LYS A 869 7.68 30.77 23.43
C LYS A 869 6.58 29.79 23.03
N PHE A 870 5.82 29.31 24.01
CA PHE A 870 4.61 28.52 23.77
C PHE A 870 3.47 29.46 23.33
N MET A 871 3.00 29.31 22.09
CA MET A 871 1.84 30.06 21.56
C MET A 871 1.85 31.55 21.95
N ASP A 872 2.85 32.31 21.51
CA ASP A 872 3.00 33.72 21.89
C ASP A 872 1.68 34.49 21.61
N PRO A 873 0.96 34.95 22.66
CA PRO A 873 -0.36 35.55 22.52
C PRO A 873 -0.35 36.78 21.61
N CYS A 874 0.80 37.45 21.52
CA CYS A 874 1.02 38.62 20.69
C CYS A 874 1.08 38.30 19.19
N THR A 875 1.40 37.06 18.82
CA THR A 875 1.48 36.62 17.41
C THR A 875 0.24 35.85 16.97
N ILE A 876 -0.40 35.09 17.87
CA ILE A 876 -1.48 34.16 17.52
C ILE A 876 -2.88 34.79 17.36
N TYR A 877 -3.06 36.05 17.76
CA TYR A 877 -4.32 36.80 17.62
C TYR A 877 -4.16 38.09 16.78
N THR A 878 -3.09 38.22 16.00
CA THR A 878 -2.81 39.41 15.19
C THR A 878 -2.76 39.09 13.70
N ARG A 879 -3.46 39.89 12.87
CA ARG A 879 -3.51 39.72 11.40
C ARG A 879 -2.28 40.23 10.66
N LEU A 880 -1.51 41.13 11.26
CA LEU A 880 -0.41 41.84 10.62
C LEU A 880 0.87 41.69 11.45
N LEU A 881 2.00 41.60 10.77
CA LEU A 881 3.32 41.71 11.37
C LEU A 881 3.71 43.20 11.54
N PRO A 882 4.69 43.51 12.41
CA PRO A 882 5.32 44.83 12.42
C PRO A 882 5.77 45.24 11.00
N PRO A 883 5.68 46.53 10.60
CA PRO A 883 5.95 46.97 9.22
C PRO A 883 7.32 46.52 8.67
N ASN A 884 8.37 46.55 9.51
CA ASN A 884 9.73 46.16 9.13
C ASN A 884 9.83 44.66 8.83
N GLU A 885 9.22 43.81 9.65
CA GLU A 885 9.17 42.35 9.43
C GLU A 885 8.29 42.01 8.21
N MET A 886 7.17 42.72 8.04
CA MET A 886 6.26 42.53 6.92
C MET A 886 6.95 42.76 5.57
N SER A 887 7.81 43.79 5.48
CA SER A 887 8.60 44.09 4.27
C SER A 887 9.60 42.98 3.95
N HIS A 888 10.32 42.49 4.97
CA HIS A 888 11.27 41.40 4.82
C HIS A 888 10.59 40.10 4.36
N VAL A 889 9.53 39.67 5.05
CA VAL A 889 8.77 38.45 4.71
C VAL A 889 8.17 38.54 3.31
N ARG A 890 7.59 39.70 2.94
CA ARG A 890 7.04 39.92 1.59
C ARG A 890 8.12 39.73 0.53
N THR A 891 9.31 40.29 0.75
CA THR A 891 10.44 40.19 -0.18
C THR A 891 10.88 38.73 -0.30
N THR A 892 11.02 38.02 0.81
CA THR A 892 11.38 36.60 0.84
C THR A 892 10.35 35.72 0.12
N LEU A 893 9.05 35.87 0.40
CA LEU A 893 7.99 35.11 -0.26
C LEU A 893 7.97 35.36 -1.78
N ARG A 894 8.13 36.63 -2.22
CA ARG A 894 8.22 36.97 -3.65
C ARG A 894 9.47 36.41 -4.30
N ALA A 895 10.61 36.43 -3.60
CA ALA A 895 11.85 35.84 -4.08
C ALA A 895 11.71 34.32 -4.28
N LEU A 896 11.18 33.60 -3.29
CA LEU A 896 10.89 32.16 -3.39
C LEU A 896 9.93 31.84 -4.55
N ALA A 897 8.90 32.69 -4.75
CA ALA A 897 7.95 32.54 -5.84
C ALA A 897 8.57 32.80 -7.22
N LYS A 898 9.61 33.64 -7.32
CA LYS A 898 10.34 33.94 -8.58
C LYS A 898 11.47 32.95 -8.86
N ASP A 899 12.29 32.62 -7.86
CA ASP A 899 13.49 31.77 -7.97
C ASP A 899 13.14 30.34 -8.43
N SER A 900 11.94 29.88 -8.08
CA SER A 900 11.36 28.62 -8.58
C SER A 900 11.14 28.57 -10.10
N LYS A 901 11.08 29.72 -10.81
CA LYS A 901 11.00 29.74 -12.28
C LYS A 901 12.38 29.67 -12.96
N ASN A 902 13.45 30.08 -12.28
CA ASN A 902 14.75 30.36 -12.93
C ASN A 902 15.91 29.47 -12.46
N SER A 903 15.84 28.82 -11.29
CA SER A 903 16.99 28.05 -10.76
C SER A 903 16.65 26.73 -10.05
N ARG A 904 15.48 26.63 -9.42
CA ARG A 904 15.09 25.43 -8.64
C ARG A 904 14.06 24.60 -9.41
N LYS A 905 14.41 23.35 -9.72
CA LYS A 905 13.55 22.39 -10.44
C LYS A 905 12.22 22.07 -9.73
N ALA A 906 12.06 22.44 -8.45
CA ALA A 906 10.97 22.03 -7.55
C ALA A 906 10.09 23.20 -7.06
N LEU A 907 8.92 22.90 -6.49
CA LEU A 907 7.95 23.85 -5.95
C LEU A 907 8.26 24.26 -4.50
N PRO A 908 7.93 25.50 -4.08
CA PRO A 908 8.12 25.91 -2.70
C PRO A 908 7.11 25.22 -1.77
N SER A 909 7.62 24.61 -0.70
CA SER A 909 6.84 24.16 0.46
C SER A 909 7.36 24.86 1.72
N VAL A 910 6.54 25.69 2.35
CA VAL A 910 6.96 26.54 3.46
C VAL A 910 6.28 26.11 4.76
N ARG A 911 7.10 25.71 5.73
CA ARG A 911 6.68 25.49 7.11
C ARG A 911 6.52 26.83 7.81
N LEU A 912 5.31 27.07 8.30
CA LEU A 912 4.97 28.19 9.17
C LEU A 912 4.86 27.64 10.59
N GLY A 913 5.98 27.64 11.31
CA GLY A 913 6.10 26.96 12.60
C GLY A 913 5.39 27.66 13.77
N ASP A 914 5.31 28.99 13.75
CA ASP A 914 4.44 29.74 14.67
C ASP A 914 2.96 29.62 14.23
N PRO A 915 2.05 29.13 15.08
CA PRO A 915 0.63 29.00 14.75
C PRO A 915 -0.04 30.33 14.39
N GLY A 916 0.51 31.48 14.82
CA GLY A 916 0.02 32.82 14.48
C GLY A 916 0.14 33.19 13.01
N TRP A 917 0.85 32.41 12.21
CA TRP A 917 0.84 32.55 10.74
C TRP A 917 -0.51 32.22 10.10
N SER A 918 -1.33 31.37 10.74
CA SER A 918 -2.69 31.06 10.28
C SER A 918 -3.59 32.31 10.20
N MET A 919 -3.35 33.33 11.04
CA MET A 919 -4.05 34.63 11.01
C MET A 919 -3.59 35.55 9.88
N LYS A 920 -2.41 35.29 9.31
CA LYS A 920 -1.75 36.14 8.32
C LYS A 920 -1.97 35.63 6.88
N LEU A 921 -2.65 34.49 6.70
CA LEU A 921 -2.93 33.91 5.38
C LEU A 921 -3.67 34.87 4.41
N PRO A 922 -4.64 35.71 4.84
CA PRO A 922 -5.26 36.68 3.93
C PRO A 922 -4.26 37.73 3.41
N TRP A 923 -3.31 38.13 4.24
CA TRP A 923 -2.21 39.00 3.82
C TRP A 923 -1.25 38.26 2.88
N ILE A 924 -0.88 37.02 3.18
CA ILE A 924 -0.02 36.21 2.31
C ILE A 924 -0.68 35.98 0.94
N ARG A 925 -2.00 35.80 0.89
CA ARG A 925 -2.76 35.70 -0.37
C ARG A 925 -2.61 36.94 -1.23
N LYS A 926 -2.58 38.15 -0.63
CA LYS A 926 -2.30 39.40 -1.37
C LYS A 926 -0.87 39.45 -1.92
N VAL A 927 0.08 38.72 -1.34
CA VAL A 927 1.48 38.64 -1.78
C VAL A 927 1.67 37.59 -2.88
N LEU A 928 1.09 36.41 -2.72
CA LEU A 928 1.31 35.24 -3.59
C LEU A 928 0.24 35.08 -4.68
N GLY A 929 -0.89 35.79 -4.59
CA GLY A 929 -1.98 35.68 -5.55
C GLY A 929 -2.56 34.27 -5.61
N SER A 930 -3.06 33.88 -6.80
CA SER A 930 -3.67 32.58 -7.15
C SER A 930 -2.85 31.36 -6.74
N ARG A 931 -1.52 31.50 -6.64
CA ARG A 931 -0.56 30.43 -6.33
C ARG A 931 -0.68 29.87 -4.91
N MET A 932 -1.20 30.65 -3.95
CA MET A 932 -1.22 30.23 -2.56
C MET A 932 -2.04 28.95 -2.36
N ARG A 933 -1.45 27.94 -1.70
CA ARG A 933 -2.11 26.73 -1.21
C ARG A 933 -1.75 26.53 0.26
N ALA A 934 -2.63 26.93 1.17
CA ALA A 934 -2.42 26.83 2.60
C ALA A 934 -3.05 25.56 3.18
N ILE A 935 -2.30 24.79 3.95
CA ILE A 935 -2.76 23.62 4.69
C ILE A 935 -2.72 23.95 6.18
N VAL A 936 -3.87 23.85 6.84
CA VAL A 936 -3.99 24.05 8.29
C VAL A 936 -4.39 22.73 8.91
N VAL A 937 -3.49 22.12 9.69
CA VAL A 937 -3.81 20.89 10.40
C VAL A 937 -4.47 21.23 11.73
N VAL A 938 -5.61 20.60 11.99
CA VAL A 938 -6.40 20.78 13.21
C VAL A 938 -6.45 19.43 13.93
N ARG A 939 -6.23 19.41 15.25
CA ARG A 939 -6.32 18.20 16.10
C ARG A 939 -7.51 18.33 17.03
N ASP A 940 -8.18 17.21 17.33
CA ASP A 940 -9.28 17.16 18.30
C ASP A 940 -8.82 17.77 19.64
N PRO A 941 -9.59 18.69 20.23
CA PRO A 941 -9.17 19.39 21.44
C PRO A 941 -8.96 18.44 22.62
N ARG A 942 -9.71 17.33 22.72
CA ARG A 942 -9.52 16.35 23.79
C ARG A 942 -8.17 15.66 23.67
N ALA A 943 -7.81 15.26 22.45
CA ALA A 943 -6.51 14.67 22.17
C ALA A 943 -5.38 15.69 22.35
N TRP A 944 -5.57 16.92 21.87
CA TRP A 944 -4.57 17.98 21.91
C TRP A 944 -4.27 18.46 23.35
N VAL A 945 -5.31 18.72 24.15
CA VAL A 945 -5.18 19.09 25.57
C VAL A 945 -4.53 17.95 26.35
N ASN A 946 -5.00 16.72 26.18
CA ASN A 946 -4.44 15.55 26.86
C ASN A 946 -2.94 15.37 26.57
N SER A 947 -2.51 15.51 25.31
CA SER A 947 -1.10 15.44 24.94
C SER A 947 -0.25 16.55 25.56
N HIS A 948 -0.79 17.78 25.67
CA HIS A 948 -0.08 18.87 26.36
C HIS A 948 0.05 18.60 27.86
N LEU A 949 -1.01 18.12 28.53
CA LEU A 949 -0.95 17.75 29.94
C LEU A 949 0.13 16.68 30.19
N ARG A 950 0.19 15.66 29.32
CA ARG A 950 1.19 14.59 29.35
C ARG A 950 2.62 15.11 29.19
N GLU A 951 2.85 15.96 28.19
CA GLU A 951 4.17 16.52 27.90
C GLU A 951 4.64 17.46 29.01
N MET A 952 3.77 18.37 29.48
CA MET A 952 4.05 19.31 30.58
C MET A 952 4.40 18.61 31.90
N HIS A 953 3.87 17.41 32.14
CA HIS A 953 4.22 16.63 33.33
C HIS A 953 5.70 16.22 33.34
N THR A 954 6.32 16.09 32.16
CA THR A 954 7.68 15.54 32.01
C THR A 954 8.71 16.54 31.50
N ASP A 955 8.28 17.52 30.71
CA ASP A 955 9.11 18.59 30.18
C ASP A 955 8.86 19.88 30.98
N GLY A 956 9.75 20.13 31.94
CA GLY A 956 9.71 21.34 32.76
C GLY A 956 9.81 22.63 31.93
N ARG A 957 10.53 22.61 30.80
CA ARG A 957 10.67 23.80 29.94
C ARG A 957 9.36 24.11 29.22
N LEU A 958 8.66 23.09 28.72
CA LEU A 958 7.33 23.28 28.12
C LEU A 958 6.36 23.82 29.16
N ARG A 959 6.37 23.25 30.37
CA ARG A 959 5.51 23.71 31.46
C ARG A 959 5.75 25.17 31.80
N ASP A 960 7.02 25.58 31.96
CA ASP A 960 7.38 26.96 32.28
C ASP A 960 6.97 27.91 31.13
N ALA A 961 7.17 27.51 29.87
CA ALA A 961 6.75 28.28 28.71
C ALA A 961 5.22 28.46 28.61
N VAL A 962 4.43 27.45 29.01
CA VAL A 962 2.96 27.56 29.08
C VAL A 962 2.53 28.59 30.13
N TYR A 963 3.15 28.57 31.32
CA TYR A 963 2.87 29.56 32.36
C TYR A 963 3.34 30.97 31.97
N GLU A 964 4.47 31.11 31.27
CA GLU A 964 4.91 32.40 30.71
C GLU A 964 3.91 32.95 29.69
N ALA A 965 3.34 32.09 28.84
CA ALA A 965 2.30 32.49 27.89
C ALA A 965 1.02 32.95 28.61
N ILE A 966 0.64 32.28 29.70
CA ILE A 966 -0.48 32.69 30.57
C ILE A 966 -0.22 34.07 31.18
N ASP A 967 0.97 34.32 31.74
CA ASP A 967 1.35 35.64 32.28
C ASP A 967 1.33 36.72 31.19
N ALA A 968 1.79 36.40 29.98
CA ALA A 968 1.78 37.34 28.86
C ALA A 968 0.33 37.73 28.44
N ILE A 969 -0.63 36.80 28.50
CA ILE A 969 -2.05 37.07 28.23
C ILE A 969 -2.65 38.01 29.29
N THR A 970 -2.35 37.78 30.58
CA THR A 970 -2.91 38.59 31.68
C THR A 970 -2.29 39.98 31.74
N SER A 971 -0.98 40.11 31.49
CA SER A 971 -0.23 41.36 31.64
C SER A 971 -0.15 42.23 30.38
N VAL A 972 -0.66 41.77 29.23
CA VAL A 972 -0.62 42.48 27.94
C VAL A 972 0.80 42.92 27.58
N LYS A 973 1.81 42.07 27.84
CA LYS A 973 3.23 42.33 27.50
C LYS A 973 3.51 42.16 25.99
N CYS A 974 2.61 42.65 25.14
CA CYS A 974 2.80 42.66 23.70
C CYS A 974 3.47 43.96 23.26
N ALA A 975 4.42 43.87 22.33
CA ALA A 975 5.16 45.04 21.81
C ALA A 975 4.26 46.14 21.22
N THR A 976 3.03 45.81 20.85
CA THR A 976 1.98 46.73 20.39
C THR A 976 1.05 47.11 21.55
N LYS A 977 1.23 48.31 22.12
CA LYS A 977 0.37 48.88 23.20
C LYS A 977 -1.08 49.17 22.79
N ASN A 978 -1.51 48.83 21.57
CA ASN A 978 -2.84 49.16 21.07
C ASN A 978 -3.68 47.88 20.87
N ILE A 979 -4.69 47.72 21.73
CA ILE A 979 -5.61 46.57 21.79
C ILE A 979 -6.40 46.39 20.48
N SER A 980 -6.55 47.44 19.66
CA SER A 980 -7.27 47.38 18.38
C SER A 980 -6.63 46.49 17.31
N TYR A 981 -5.39 46.04 17.49
CA TYR A 981 -4.70 45.13 16.56
C TYR A 981 -4.99 43.65 16.82
N PHE A 982 -5.64 43.33 17.93
CA PHE A 982 -5.99 41.97 18.32
C PHE A 982 -7.39 41.61 17.83
N GLU A 983 -7.55 40.36 17.44
CA GLU A 983 -8.88 39.82 17.14
C GLU A 983 -9.77 39.75 18.39
N PRO A 984 -11.11 39.88 18.27
CA PRO A 984 -12.04 39.85 19.39
C PRO A 984 -11.88 38.64 20.32
N GLU A 985 -11.52 37.47 19.78
CA GLU A 985 -11.28 36.24 20.54
C GLU A 985 -10.12 36.37 21.54
N PHE A 986 -9.21 37.33 21.36
CA PHE A 986 -8.15 37.64 22.34
C PHE A 986 -8.74 38.19 23.65
N GLN A 987 -9.73 39.07 23.57
CA GLN A 987 -10.40 39.62 24.76
C GLN A 987 -11.18 38.53 25.51
N GLU A 988 -11.71 37.56 24.77
CA GLU A 988 -12.39 36.41 25.34
C GLU A 988 -11.42 35.54 26.14
N ILE A 989 -10.30 35.10 25.55
CA ILE A 989 -9.30 34.30 26.28
C ILE A 989 -8.70 35.08 27.45
N GLN A 990 -8.41 36.38 27.26
CA GLN A 990 -7.85 37.21 28.31
C GLN A 990 -8.74 37.24 29.55
N ARG A 991 -10.05 37.43 29.39
CA ARG A 991 -11.01 37.39 30.50
C ARG A 991 -10.98 36.04 31.23
N ARG A 992 -11.03 34.93 30.48
CA ARG A 992 -11.03 33.57 31.04
C ARG A 992 -9.73 33.24 31.77
N VAL A 993 -8.59 33.70 31.27
CA VAL A 993 -7.29 33.47 31.90
C VAL A 993 -7.11 34.33 33.15
N ILE A 994 -7.59 35.58 33.16
CA ILE A 994 -7.62 36.42 34.37
C ILE A 994 -8.47 35.76 35.47
N ASP A 995 -9.65 35.23 35.12
CA ASP A 995 -10.50 34.48 36.06
C ASP A 995 -9.74 33.27 36.64
N PHE A 996 -8.99 32.53 35.81
CA PHE A 996 -8.15 31.41 36.24
C PHE A 996 -7.06 31.85 37.22
N VAL A 997 -6.30 32.92 36.92
CA VAL A 997 -5.24 33.42 37.81
C VAL A 997 -5.82 33.91 39.14
N ASN A 998 -6.96 34.61 39.09
CA ASN A 998 -7.63 35.14 40.28
C ASN A 998 -8.28 34.06 41.16
N ALA A 999 -8.79 32.99 40.57
CA ALA A 999 -9.47 31.92 41.30
C ALA A 999 -8.53 31.04 42.15
N LYS A 1000 -7.19 31.20 42.05
CA LYS A 1000 -6.15 30.37 42.70
C LYS A 1000 -6.35 28.85 42.55
N LYS A 1001 -7.21 28.42 41.61
CA LYS A 1001 -7.51 27.03 41.30
C LYS A 1001 -6.87 26.70 39.95
N GLY A 1002 -5.74 25.98 40.00
CA GLY A 1002 -4.89 25.59 38.87
C GLY A 1002 -5.55 24.65 37.86
N ASP A 1003 -6.61 25.10 37.21
CA ASP A 1003 -7.30 24.42 36.13
C ASP A 1003 -6.70 24.67 34.73
N ILE A 1004 -5.50 24.13 34.53
CA ILE A 1004 -4.76 24.25 33.27
C ILE A 1004 -5.51 23.62 32.08
N LEU A 1005 -6.38 22.63 32.35
CA LEU A 1005 -7.21 21.97 31.35
C LEU A 1005 -8.19 22.96 30.70
N ALA A 1006 -8.89 23.77 31.50
CA ALA A 1006 -9.78 24.79 30.96
C ALA A 1006 -9.03 25.86 30.16
N VAL A 1007 -7.85 26.29 30.64
CA VAL A 1007 -7.01 27.28 29.94
C VAL A 1007 -6.59 26.78 28.56
N LEU A 1008 -6.06 25.54 28.47
CA LEU A 1008 -5.68 24.92 27.19
C LEU A 1008 -6.90 24.75 26.27
N SER A 1009 -8.07 24.40 26.83
CA SER A 1009 -9.31 24.27 26.06
C SER A 1009 -9.76 25.60 25.47
N TYR A 1010 -9.78 26.67 26.26
CA TYR A 1010 -10.10 28.00 25.76
C TYR A 1010 -9.09 28.47 24.72
N LEU A 1011 -7.78 28.27 24.95
CA LEU A 1011 -6.74 28.61 23.97
C LEU A 1011 -6.97 27.95 22.61
N TRP A 1012 -7.31 26.66 22.61
CA TRP A 1012 -7.66 25.93 21.38
C TRP A 1012 -8.90 26.52 20.72
N ALA A 1013 -9.97 26.74 21.49
CA ALA A 1013 -11.26 27.20 20.98
C ALA A 1013 -11.18 28.63 20.41
N THR A 1014 -10.62 29.57 21.15
CA THR A 1014 -10.51 30.98 20.75
C THR A 1014 -9.56 31.16 19.57
N HIS A 1015 -8.43 30.45 19.55
CA HIS A 1015 -7.50 30.51 18.43
C HIS A 1015 -8.14 29.96 17.15
N LEU A 1016 -8.70 28.75 17.18
CA LEU A 1016 -9.30 28.16 15.97
C LEU A 1016 -10.57 28.87 15.51
N SER A 1017 -11.35 29.45 16.43
CA SER A 1017 -12.47 30.33 16.06
C SER A 1017 -11.96 31.56 15.29
N ALA A 1018 -10.91 32.21 15.78
CA ALA A 1018 -10.28 33.32 15.09
C ALA A 1018 -9.69 32.90 13.73
N VAL A 1019 -9.00 31.75 13.64
CA VAL A 1019 -8.43 31.23 12.39
C VAL A 1019 -9.54 30.99 11.36
N HIS A 1020 -10.65 30.38 11.77
CA HIS A 1020 -11.78 30.13 10.88
C HIS A 1020 -12.40 31.44 10.40
N ARG A 1021 -12.65 32.40 11.31
CA ARG A 1021 -13.29 33.69 10.97
C ARG A 1021 -12.42 34.55 10.07
N VAL A 1022 -11.12 34.68 10.37
CA VAL A 1022 -10.18 35.51 9.59
C VAL A 1022 -10.02 34.97 8.16
N ASN A 1023 -10.07 33.65 8.00
CA ASN A 1023 -9.87 32.99 6.71
C ASN A 1023 -11.18 32.68 5.96
N TYR A 1024 -12.34 33.05 6.50
CA TYR A 1024 -13.66 32.70 5.95
C TYR A 1024 -13.85 33.15 4.50
N HIS A 1025 -13.29 34.30 4.12
CA HIS A 1025 -13.39 34.86 2.77
C HIS A 1025 -12.28 34.40 1.81
N LEU A 1026 -11.35 33.56 2.27
CA LEU A 1026 -10.37 32.97 1.36
C LEU A 1026 -11.07 31.98 0.41
N PRO A 1027 -10.73 31.99 -0.88
CA PRO A 1027 -11.25 31.00 -1.82
C PRO A 1027 -10.88 29.58 -1.37
N THR A 1028 -11.76 28.62 -1.64
CA THR A 1028 -11.58 27.21 -1.24
C THR A 1028 -10.35 26.56 -1.88
N GLU A 1029 -9.90 27.05 -3.03
CA GLU A 1029 -8.65 26.63 -3.67
C GLU A 1029 -7.40 27.20 -3.00
N SER A 1030 -7.53 28.10 -2.03
CA SER A 1030 -6.40 28.75 -1.36
C SER A 1030 -6.09 28.19 0.03
N ILE A 1031 -7.05 27.57 0.71
CA ILE A 1031 -6.89 27.03 2.06
C ILE A 1031 -7.62 25.68 2.22
N HIS A 1032 -6.96 24.72 2.88
CA HIS A 1032 -7.51 23.41 3.20
C HIS A 1032 -7.25 23.05 4.66
N TYR A 1033 -8.31 22.71 5.39
CA TYR A 1033 -8.22 22.23 6.76
C TYR A 1033 -8.13 20.70 6.76
N VAL A 1034 -7.14 20.16 7.46
CA VAL A 1034 -6.89 18.72 7.55
C VAL A 1034 -7.03 18.28 9.00
N ASN A 1035 -7.87 17.28 9.25
CA ASN A 1035 -8.00 16.72 10.59
C ASN A 1035 -6.81 15.78 10.86
N PHE A 1036 -6.13 15.98 11.99
CA PHE A 1036 -5.00 15.18 12.42
C PHE A 1036 -5.36 13.69 12.56
N GLU A 1037 -6.56 13.43 13.06
CA GLU A 1037 -7.09 12.08 13.28
C GLU A 1037 -7.32 11.35 11.95
N ASP A 1038 -7.65 12.08 10.87
CA ASP A 1038 -7.76 11.52 9.53
C ASP A 1038 -6.39 11.22 8.92
N LEU A 1039 -5.32 11.95 9.29
CA LEU A 1039 -3.95 11.61 8.90
C LEU A 1039 -3.46 10.32 9.57
N ILE A 1040 -3.98 9.98 10.76
CA ILE A 1040 -3.64 8.73 11.46
C ILE A 1040 -4.52 7.57 10.99
N LYS A 1041 -5.85 7.77 10.99
CA LYS A 1041 -6.79 6.67 10.73
C LYS A 1041 -6.93 6.33 9.25
N LYS A 1042 -6.71 7.32 8.36
CA LYS A 1042 -6.89 7.18 6.90
C LYS A 1042 -5.75 7.88 6.13
N PRO A 1043 -4.47 7.60 6.46
CA PRO A 1043 -3.31 8.34 5.96
C PRO A 1043 -3.30 8.50 4.44
N ARG A 1044 -3.47 7.38 3.72
CA ARG A 1044 -3.46 7.35 2.25
C ARG A 1044 -4.52 8.29 1.66
N LYS A 1045 -5.79 8.09 2.04
CA LYS A 1045 -6.92 8.88 1.55
C LYS A 1045 -6.83 10.37 1.90
N THR A 1046 -6.29 10.69 3.08
CA THR A 1046 -6.14 12.08 3.54
C THR A 1046 -5.05 12.79 2.75
N VAL A 1047 -3.90 12.14 2.55
CA VAL A 1047 -2.78 12.70 1.79
C VAL A 1047 -3.11 12.80 0.30
N GLU A 1048 -3.83 11.83 -0.29
CA GLU A 1048 -4.34 11.93 -1.66
C GLU A 1048 -5.20 13.19 -1.85
N ARG A 1049 -6.11 13.48 -0.92
CA ARG A 1049 -6.94 14.71 -0.94
C ARG A 1049 -6.10 15.98 -0.81
N MET A 1050 -5.08 15.97 0.06
CA MET A 1050 -4.17 17.10 0.22
C MET A 1050 -3.39 17.40 -1.06
N PHE A 1051 -2.83 16.38 -1.71
CA PHE A 1051 -2.08 16.53 -2.96
C PHE A 1051 -2.98 16.94 -4.13
N ARG A 1052 -4.22 16.42 -4.18
CA ARG A 1052 -5.26 16.89 -5.09
C ARG A 1052 -5.57 18.38 -4.90
N PHE A 1053 -5.70 18.85 -3.66
CA PHE A 1053 -5.88 20.27 -3.35
C PHE A 1053 -4.69 21.13 -3.81
N ILE A 1054 -3.46 20.63 -3.65
CA ILE A 1054 -2.25 21.33 -4.11
C ILE A 1054 -2.19 21.40 -5.64
N GLY A 1055 -2.71 20.39 -6.34
CA GLY A 1055 -2.59 20.26 -7.80
C GLY A 1055 -1.26 19.63 -8.23
N VAL A 1056 -0.67 18.79 -7.38
CA VAL A 1056 0.57 18.03 -7.66
C VAL A 1056 0.30 16.54 -7.37
N PRO A 1057 0.79 15.61 -8.20
CA PRO A 1057 0.63 14.18 -7.97
C PRO A 1057 1.18 13.72 -6.62
N LEU A 1058 0.48 12.81 -5.94
CA LEU A 1058 1.03 12.09 -4.79
C LEU A 1058 2.01 11.03 -5.29
N SER A 1059 3.29 11.14 -4.93
CA SER A 1059 4.27 10.11 -5.29
C SER A 1059 4.19 8.90 -4.34
N PRO A 1060 4.45 7.66 -4.82
CA PRO A 1060 4.52 6.48 -3.98
C PRO A 1060 5.53 6.60 -2.82
N THR A 1061 6.61 7.34 -3.01
CA THR A 1061 7.60 7.63 -1.94
C THR A 1061 7.05 8.51 -0.84
N VAL A 1062 6.20 9.50 -1.17
CA VAL A 1062 5.49 10.28 -0.15
C VAL A 1062 4.49 9.39 0.60
N GLU A 1063 3.73 8.59 -0.15
CA GLU A 1063 2.75 7.66 0.43
C GLU A 1063 3.41 6.68 1.41
N HIS A 1064 4.52 6.05 1.02
CA HIS A 1064 5.29 5.19 1.90
C HIS A 1064 5.71 5.92 3.19
N ARG A 1065 6.24 7.14 3.07
CA ARG A 1065 6.72 7.89 4.24
C ARG A 1065 5.62 8.16 5.26
N ILE A 1066 4.43 8.56 4.82
CA ILE A 1066 3.32 8.79 5.76
C ILE A 1066 2.86 7.47 6.39
N LEU A 1067 2.74 6.40 5.61
CA LEU A 1067 2.37 5.09 6.14
C LEU A 1067 3.38 4.61 7.18
N THR A 1068 4.68 4.76 6.90
CA THR A 1068 5.76 4.42 7.84
C THR A 1068 5.70 5.29 9.08
N ALA A 1069 5.48 6.61 8.96
CA ALA A 1069 5.37 7.49 10.11
C ALA A 1069 4.23 7.09 11.05
N VAL A 1070 3.06 6.76 10.49
CA VAL A 1070 1.84 6.45 11.25
C VAL A 1070 1.81 5.02 11.79
N ARG A 1071 2.29 4.04 11.02
CA ARG A 1071 2.13 2.60 11.33
C ARG A 1071 3.32 2.00 12.09
N SER A 1072 4.51 2.57 11.98
CA SER A 1072 5.72 1.97 12.57
C SER A 1072 5.82 2.15 14.09
N GLY A 1073 5.12 3.13 14.67
CA GLY A 1073 5.32 3.53 16.06
C GLY A 1073 6.71 4.11 16.33
N GLN A 1074 7.42 4.61 15.30
CA GLN A 1074 8.78 5.14 15.44
C GLN A 1074 8.87 6.65 15.19
N PHE A 1075 7.81 7.28 14.73
CA PHE A 1075 7.75 8.72 14.52
C PHE A 1075 7.28 9.41 15.80
N THR A 1076 7.90 10.54 16.17
CA THR A 1076 7.54 11.29 17.38
C THR A 1076 7.19 12.73 17.04
N LEU A 1077 6.11 13.25 17.62
CA LEU A 1077 5.68 14.64 17.45
C LEU A 1077 6.41 15.61 18.38
N SER A 1078 6.80 15.15 19.58
CA SER A 1078 7.44 15.99 20.59
C SER A 1078 8.96 15.83 20.62
N ALA A 1079 9.65 16.91 21.01
CA ALA A 1079 11.10 16.90 21.22
C ALA A 1079 11.51 15.98 22.39
N SER A 1080 10.61 15.74 23.35
CA SER A 1080 10.78 14.79 24.46
C SER A 1080 10.73 13.32 24.01
N ARG A 1081 10.31 13.06 22.76
CA ARG A 1081 10.10 11.74 22.15
C ARG A 1081 9.03 10.86 22.84
N ARG A 1082 8.15 11.43 23.67
CA ARG A 1082 7.06 10.69 24.35
C ARG A 1082 5.78 10.61 23.52
N GLU A 1083 5.46 11.63 22.74
CA GLU A 1083 4.32 11.60 21.82
C GLU A 1083 4.70 10.81 20.56
N VAL A 1084 4.76 9.48 20.70
CA VAL A 1084 4.95 8.53 19.60
C VAL A 1084 3.65 8.45 18.80
N LEU A 1085 3.77 8.55 17.47
CA LEU A 1085 2.66 8.43 16.55
C LEU A 1085 2.34 6.94 16.33
N ASP A 1086 1.16 6.53 16.80
CA ASP A 1086 0.57 5.21 16.60
C ASP A 1086 -0.97 5.31 16.51
N ASP A 1087 -1.64 4.17 16.33
CA ASP A 1087 -3.10 4.13 16.24
C ASP A 1087 -3.82 4.68 17.49
N ARG A 1088 -3.16 4.63 18.66
CA ARG A 1088 -3.71 5.07 19.94
C ARG A 1088 -3.55 6.57 20.15
N THR A 1089 -2.62 7.25 19.47
CA THR A 1089 -2.39 8.70 19.62
C THR A 1089 -3.67 9.53 19.43
N SER A 1090 -4.57 9.09 18.54
CA SER A 1090 -5.85 9.77 18.28
C SER A 1090 -6.94 9.51 19.33
N THR A 1091 -6.77 8.50 20.18
CA THR A 1091 -7.79 8.04 21.14
C THR A 1091 -7.29 7.92 22.57
N ALA A 1092 -6.03 8.23 22.86
CA ALA A 1092 -5.42 8.11 24.19
C ALA A 1092 -6.20 8.87 25.27
N TRP A 1093 -6.82 10.00 24.91
CA TRP A 1093 -7.67 10.78 25.82
C TRP A 1093 -8.84 9.98 26.39
N LYS A 1094 -9.35 8.95 25.69
CA LYS A 1094 -10.47 8.13 26.15
C LYS A 1094 -10.14 7.30 27.38
N THR A 1095 -8.86 7.01 27.60
CA THR A 1095 -8.38 6.21 28.73
C THR A 1095 -7.66 7.05 29.78
N GLU A 1096 -7.25 8.27 29.44
CA GLU A 1096 -6.38 9.10 30.27
C GLU A 1096 -7.09 10.29 30.89
N LEU A 1097 -8.15 10.80 30.24
CA LEU A 1097 -9.03 11.81 30.83
C LEU A 1097 -10.21 11.12 31.51
N SER A 1098 -10.64 11.66 32.65
CA SER A 1098 -11.92 11.30 33.24
C SER A 1098 -13.07 11.76 32.33
N ARG A 1099 -14.25 11.14 32.48
CA ARG A 1099 -15.44 11.52 31.72
C ARG A 1099 -15.81 12.99 31.92
N ASP A 1100 -15.68 13.49 33.14
CA ASP A 1100 -15.97 14.89 33.48
C ASP A 1100 -14.97 15.85 32.84
N GLU A 1101 -13.68 15.51 32.84
CA GLU A 1101 -12.65 16.30 32.15
C GLU A 1101 -12.88 16.35 30.63
N ALA A 1102 -13.17 15.20 30.01
CA ALA A 1102 -13.45 15.13 28.58
C ALA A 1102 -14.74 15.89 28.20
N GLN A 1103 -15.80 15.76 29.01
CA GLN A 1103 -17.04 16.53 28.84
C GLN A 1103 -16.79 18.02 28.98
N ARG A 1104 -15.98 18.44 29.95
CA ARG A 1104 -15.64 19.84 30.15
C ARG A 1104 -14.86 20.45 28.97
N ILE A 1105 -13.97 19.68 28.35
CA ILE A 1105 -13.32 20.10 27.10
C ILE A 1105 -14.36 20.27 25.99
N VAL A 1106 -15.32 19.34 25.87
CA VAL A 1106 -16.42 19.44 24.89
C VAL A 1106 -17.32 20.64 25.16
N ASP A 1107 -17.63 20.94 26.42
CA ASP A 1107 -18.48 22.08 26.79
C ASP A 1107 -17.84 23.42 26.37
N ILE A 1108 -16.51 23.51 26.49
CA ILE A 1108 -15.73 24.70 26.08
C ILE A 1108 -15.54 24.75 24.55
N CYS A 1109 -15.12 23.64 23.94
CA CYS A 1109 -14.67 23.60 22.55
C CYS A 1109 -15.76 23.21 21.54
N GLY A 1110 -16.88 22.66 22.00
CA GLY A 1110 -17.94 22.03 21.21
C GLY A 1110 -18.43 22.84 20.01
N PRO A 1111 -18.74 24.15 20.16
CA PRO A 1111 -19.15 24.98 19.03
C PRO A 1111 -18.10 25.07 17.91
N VAL A 1112 -16.81 25.07 18.26
CA VAL A 1112 -15.70 25.13 17.30
C VAL A 1112 -15.40 23.73 16.74
N MET A 1113 -15.50 22.69 17.56
CA MET A 1113 -15.38 21.28 17.14
C MET A 1113 -16.33 20.94 15.99
N GLN A 1114 -17.60 21.35 16.10
CA GLN A 1114 -18.61 21.11 15.06
C GLN A 1114 -18.24 21.79 13.73
N ARG A 1115 -17.65 23.01 13.76
CA ARG A 1115 -17.20 23.71 12.54
C ARG A 1115 -16.10 22.94 11.79
N PHE A 1116 -15.25 22.22 12.51
CA PHE A 1116 -14.19 21.36 11.96
C PHE A 1116 -14.60 19.87 11.86
N ARG A 1117 -15.91 19.57 12.02
CA ARG A 1117 -16.50 18.24 11.87
C ARG A 1117 -15.97 17.19 12.86
N TYR A 1118 -15.62 17.63 14.08
CA TYR A 1118 -15.35 16.72 15.19
C TYR A 1118 -16.63 16.27 15.86
N ASP A 1119 -16.64 15.02 16.31
CA ASP A 1119 -17.71 14.46 17.14
C ASP A 1119 -17.64 15.02 18.56
N ILE A 1120 -18.78 15.42 19.11
CA ILE A 1120 -18.94 15.96 20.47
C ILE A 1120 -19.32 14.89 21.51
N SER A 1121 -19.48 13.63 21.11
CA SER A 1121 -19.72 12.53 22.04
C SER A 1121 -18.50 12.22 22.90
N VAL A 1122 -18.70 12.00 24.21
CA VAL A 1122 -17.67 11.67 25.20
C VAL A 1122 -17.66 10.19 25.51
#